data_AF-A0A6G3QWB0-F1
#
_entry.id   AF-A0A6G3QWB0-F1
#
_cell.length_a   1.000
_cell.length_b   1.000
_cell.length_c   1.000
_cell.angle_alpha   90.00
_cell.angle_beta   90.00
_cell.angle_gamma   90.00
#
_symmetry.space_group_name_H-M   'P 1'
#
loop_
_entity.id
_entity.type
_entity.pdbx_description
1 polymer ?
#
loop_
_entity_poly.entity_id
_entity_poly.type
_entity_poly.pdbx_seq_one_letter_code
_entity_poly.pdbx_strand_id
1 'polypeptide(L)'
;PEPGRRALRHVLLDCHDPRLRAELAAELGRRSITWGLADDDGPADALLHVCPGTADGLAQQLRAGFETVLPLAARHLAAAPAPPLRVLVAHHADPATGRARPAYTALTALLRTLALEHSGFSGLTVHLDADPADGARLLVDELLGADEGEVRLTGGRRETLEYEEYAPEPAGPPAPTGRARTYLITGGAGRIGATVARHLAVTHRADIVLCGRRPADAAVADLLRELTATGVEAMYHPADVGDRDQVRELVTAVRQRFGALHGVVHAAGVTRDALAVRKTPDDAAAVLAPKVWGAVHLDEATRDEPLDFLALFSSVAASTGNLGQADYTFANAFLDAFAEERTALHTAGLRPGRTVSMAWPLWADSGLAVPEASRTLMAQHSGMVPLPAADALRAFDTFLAGAEPRPGVVAYDPGLRRMSEARRAGETGAAAGGVPTAARSATGAPAGASAASAGSVEQELRSLAAGFLMVSDDDVDLSTNLMELGFDSISLTELITRVNARYGLDLLPTVLFEAPTLEALAERLVRDHPDIGRTPDAPDAPGAPAVPAASVAPTPAADGGPGHVPVRAQQPPPPAPEPAPAENPPVSAGATGTPIAVIGMAGRFPGADDLTALWDVVAAGEDRIGPVPADRPDLLADPRMKDVRAGFLDRVAEFDATAFGISPREAGFMDPQQRHFLEVTWEALQDAGRRPGELAGTATGVFVGVATGDYNELMASRSGASEAHMATGVAHAVLANRVSHLLDLRGPSEALDTACSSSLVAVHHAVRALRDGDCDLAVAGGVNLTLSPALYDTFTRAGMLSAQGRCASFDDSADGYVRGEGVGAVVLKPLHRALEDGDPVRAVILGSAVNHGGRSPSLTAPNPQSQAQVVVDAVRAAGVDPRTIGYVQAHGTGTALGDPVEIEGLKQAYARLYEDRNLPAPAAPHLAVGSVKTNIGHLEAAAGIAGLLTTVLAMDHGLVPPNPHLRRPNRHLRLDGTPLTLADGTARPWAPVPDESGRPVRRAGVSSFGFGGSNAHVVLQTGGLPRGGTAPVTADGPFVVPLSARDEQSLADYRSRLADALDRDPDLRLDQVAHTLQAGREELPHRLAVVASDRAGLIAALRDTASQTVYRGVVTGRAADGPTGAGPADLAAAWCTGHAVDWDALWPVPTGRVSLPVPGFTRTAHWFPRAADDAPAGTAAGSVAAG
;
A
#
# COMPACT_ATOMS: atom_id res chain seq x y z
N PRO A 1 -39.58 -15.80 27.99
CA PRO A 1 -38.96 -14.46 28.05
C PRO A 1 -39.96 -13.39 27.61
N GLU A 2 -40.04 -12.27 28.34
CA GLU A 2 -40.66 -11.05 27.81
C GLU A 2 -39.74 -10.46 26.72
N PRO A 3 -40.28 -9.84 25.66
CA PRO A 3 -39.44 -9.17 24.66
C PRO A 3 -38.63 -8.05 25.34
N GLY A 4 -37.30 -8.12 25.20
CA GLY A 4 -36.35 -7.18 25.81
C GLY A 4 -35.65 -7.66 27.10
N ARG A 5 -36.06 -8.78 27.72
CA ARG A 5 -35.37 -9.35 28.91
C ARG A 5 -34.46 -10.52 28.55
N ARG A 6 -33.24 -10.55 29.11
CA ARG A 6 -32.26 -11.65 28.99
C ARG A 6 -32.76 -12.91 29.71
N ALA A 7 -32.36 -14.08 29.22
CA ALA A 7 -32.84 -15.39 29.71
C ALA A 7 -31.81 -16.08 30.62
N LEU A 8 -31.70 -15.62 31.86
CA LEU A 8 -30.80 -16.19 32.89
C LEU A 8 -31.42 -17.43 33.55
N ARG A 9 -30.59 -18.42 33.90
CA ARG A 9 -30.98 -19.67 34.59
C ARG A 9 -30.27 -19.82 35.93
N HIS A 10 -29.01 -19.42 36.01
CA HIS A 10 -28.18 -19.46 37.21
C HIS A 10 -27.44 -18.12 37.44
N VAL A 11 -27.49 -17.63 38.68
CA VAL A 11 -26.88 -16.36 39.11
C VAL A 11 -26.00 -16.58 40.34
N LEU A 12 -24.74 -16.15 40.32
CA LEU A 12 -23.91 -16.11 41.51
C LEU A 12 -24.11 -14.78 42.26
N LEU A 13 -24.29 -14.86 43.58
CA LEU A 13 -24.44 -13.72 44.48
C LEU A 13 -23.15 -13.52 45.30
N ASP A 14 -22.51 -12.36 45.17
CA ASP A 14 -21.72 -11.78 46.26
C ASP A 14 -22.49 -10.61 46.87
N CYS A 15 -22.98 -10.82 48.09
CA CYS A 15 -23.64 -9.80 48.87
C CYS A 15 -23.40 -10.07 50.35
N HIS A 16 -22.70 -9.14 51.00
CA HIS A 16 -22.35 -9.23 52.42
C HIS A 16 -23.47 -8.68 53.34
N ASP A 17 -24.44 -7.91 52.82
CA ASP A 17 -25.63 -7.51 53.59
C ASP A 17 -26.60 -8.71 53.71
N PRO A 18 -26.88 -9.21 54.92
CA PRO A 18 -27.70 -10.41 55.11
C PRO A 18 -29.20 -10.18 54.86
N ARG A 19 -29.69 -8.93 54.87
CA ARG A 19 -31.08 -8.56 54.55
C ARG A 19 -31.27 -8.44 53.05
N LEU A 20 -30.42 -7.66 52.37
CA LEU A 20 -30.47 -7.50 50.93
C LEU A 20 -30.24 -8.83 50.21
N ARG A 21 -29.29 -9.66 50.68
CA ARG A 21 -29.09 -11.03 50.14
C ARG A 21 -30.33 -11.91 50.30
N ALA A 22 -31.08 -11.79 51.40
CA ALA A 22 -32.30 -12.57 51.61
C ALA A 22 -33.42 -12.14 50.65
N GLU A 23 -33.59 -10.83 50.41
CA GLU A 23 -34.57 -10.33 49.45
C GLU A 23 -34.16 -10.62 47.99
N LEU A 24 -32.87 -10.56 47.65
CA LEU A 24 -32.35 -10.98 46.34
C LEU A 24 -32.61 -12.46 46.06
N ALA A 25 -32.32 -13.33 47.03
CA ALA A 25 -32.62 -14.76 46.95
C ALA A 25 -34.12 -15.03 46.78
N ALA A 26 -34.97 -14.25 47.48
CA ALA A 26 -36.42 -14.34 47.35
C ALA A 26 -36.91 -13.85 45.98
N GLU A 27 -36.36 -12.77 45.44
CA GLU A 27 -36.72 -12.22 44.13
C GLU A 27 -36.29 -13.13 42.98
N LEU A 28 -35.05 -13.64 42.98
CA LEU A 28 -34.60 -14.62 41.99
C LEU A 28 -35.48 -15.88 42.01
N GLY A 29 -35.87 -16.35 43.21
CA GLY A 29 -36.87 -17.41 43.37
C GLY A 29 -38.24 -17.06 42.79
N ARG A 30 -38.74 -15.83 43.01
CA ARG A 30 -39.99 -15.32 42.39
C ARG A 30 -39.91 -15.25 40.85
N ARG A 31 -38.71 -15.10 40.27
CA ARG A 31 -38.47 -15.14 38.81
C ARG A 31 -38.13 -16.54 38.26
N SER A 32 -38.15 -17.58 39.09
CA SER A 32 -37.75 -18.96 38.74
C SER A 32 -36.29 -19.10 38.27
N ILE A 33 -35.40 -18.26 38.81
CA ILE A 33 -33.95 -18.26 38.53
C ILE A 33 -33.24 -18.96 39.69
N THR A 34 -32.34 -19.90 39.40
CA THR A 34 -31.51 -20.55 40.42
C THR A 34 -30.34 -19.65 40.81
N TRP A 35 -29.83 -19.78 42.04
CA TRP A 35 -28.70 -18.96 42.49
C TRP A 35 -27.72 -19.75 43.38
N GLY A 36 -26.48 -19.28 43.40
CA GLY A 36 -25.39 -19.76 44.26
C GLY A 36 -24.67 -18.58 44.92
N LEU A 37 -23.68 -18.87 45.76
CA LEU A 37 -22.74 -17.88 46.30
C LEU A 37 -21.55 -17.72 45.35
N ALA A 38 -20.91 -16.55 45.35
CA ALA A 38 -19.76 -16.30 44.47
C ALA A 38 -18.56 -17.26 44.66
N ASP A 39 -18.45 -17.93 45.80
CA ASP A 39 -17.44 -18.98 46.05
C ASP A 39 -17.78 -20.34 45.40
N ASP A 40 -19.02 -20.56 44.94
CA ASP A 40 -19.45 -21.84 44.36
C ASP A 40 -18.76 -22.10 43.00
N ASP A 41 -18.13 -23.28 42.85
CA ASP A 41 -17.51 -23.70 41.59
C ASP A 41 -18.56 -24.27 40.62
N GLY A 42 -19.04 -23.43 39.70
CA GLY A 42 -19.95 -23.85 38.62
C GLY A 42 -20.14 -22.79 37.53
N PRO A 43 -20.64 -23.16 36.34
CA PRO A 43 -20.96 -22.22 35.28
C PRO A 43 -22.22 -21.41 35.62
N ALA A 44 -22.16 -20.08 35.43
CA ALA A 44 -23.26 -19.16 35.69
C ALA A 44 -23.55 -18.28 34.46
N ASP A 45 -24.82 -17.94 34.22
CA ASP A 45 -25.19 -17.01 33.15
C ASP A 45 -24.96 -15.54 33.57
N ALA A 46 -24.99 -15.28 34.88
CA ALA A 46 -24.75 -13.96 35.43
C ALA A 46 -24.17 -13.97 36.85
N LEU A 47 -23.64 -12.82 37.25
CA LEU A 47 -23.05 -12.55 38.54
C LEU A 47 -23.55 -11.21 39.07
N LEU A 48 -23.99 -11.18 40.32
CA LEU A 48 -24.46 -9.98 41.01
C LEU A 48 -23.57 -9.73 42.23
N HIS A 49 -22.74 -8.69 42.13
CA HIS A 49 -21.88 -8.20 43.20
C HIS A 49 -22.52 -6.99 43.89
N VAL A 50 -22.41 -6.90 45.22
CA VAL A 50 -22.86 -5.75 46.00
C VAL A 50 -21.73 -5.22 46.88
N CYS A 51 -21.15 -4.09 46.47
CA CYS A 51 -20.05 -3.43 47.17
C CYS A 51 -20.48 -2.95 48.59
N PRO A 52 -19.68 -3.20 49.65
CA PRO A 52 -20.04 -2.84 51.02
C PRO A 52 -20.24 -1.33 51.25
N GLY A 53 -21.41 -0.94 51.75
CA GLY A 53 -21.72 0.46 52.08
C GLY A 53 -20.87 1.07 53.20
N THR A 54 -20.18 0.25 54.01
CA THR A 54 -19.39 0.68 55.17
C THR A 54 -17.94 0.16 55.13
N ALA A 55 -17.29 0.20 53.96
CA ALA A 55 -15.85 -0.06 53.85
C ALA A 55 -15.03 1.16 54.32
N ASP A 56 -14.08 0.96 55.24
CA ASP A 56 -13.23 1.98 55.82
C ASP A 56 -11.95 2.17 54.98
N GLY A 57 -11.92 3.25 54.20
CA GLY A 57 -10.75 3.68 53.42
C GLY A 57 -10.54 2.93 52.09
N LEU A 58 -9.69 3.53 51.25
CA LEU A 58 -9.49 3.14 49.85
C LEU A 58 -9.05 1.67 49.68
N ALA A 59 -8.18 1.15 50.55
CA ALA A 59 -7.71 -0.25 50.43
C ALA A 59 -8.86 -1.27 50.57
N GLN A 60 -9.82 -1.03 51.46
CA GLN A 60 -10.98 -1.93 51.60
C GLN A 60 -11.98 -1.75 50.44
N GLN A 61 -12.08 -0.55 49.87
CA GLN A 61 -12.91 -0.29 48.68
C GLN A 61 -12.33 -0.93 47.41
N LEU A 62 -11.02 -0.83 47.19
CA LEU A 62 -10.33 -1.54 46.09
C LEU A 62 -10.48 -3.05 46.26
N ARG A 63 -10.30 -3.57 47.48
CA ARG A 63 -10.48 -4.99 47.76
C ARG A 63 -11.88 -5.49 47.43
N ALA A 64 -12.91 -4.90 48.04
CA ALA A 64 -14.30 -5.29 47.85
C ALA A 64 -14.92 -4.76 46.53
N GLY A 65 -14.08 -4.24 45.63
CA GLY A 65 -14.44 -3.74 44.31
C GLY A 65 -13.56 -4.41 43.25
N PHE A 66 -12.46 -3.76 42.88
CA PHE A 66 -11.58 -4.20 41.81
C PHE A 66 -10.93 -5.58 42.06
N GLU A 67 -10.37 -5.80 43.27
CA GLU A 67 -9.68 -7.06 43.60
C GLU A 67 -10.64 -8.25 43.72
N THR A 68 -11.94 -8.02 43.96
CA THR A 68 -12.99 -9.05 43.87
C THR A 68 -13.47 -9.23 42.42
N VAL A 69 -13.96 -8.17 41.77
CA VAL A 69 -14.70 -8.27 40.50
C VAL A 69 -13.83 -8.75 39.34
N LEU A 70 -12.57 -8.29 39.24
CA LEU A 70 -11.68 -8.69 38.14
C LEU A 70 -11.36 -10.19 38.18
N PRO A 71 -10.80 -10.78 39.26
CA PRO A 71 -10.54 -12.23 39.32
C PRO A 71 -11.82 -13.08 39.22
N LEU A 72 -12.93 -12.60 39.79
CA LEU A 72 -14.20 -13.32 39.81
C LEU A 72 -14.83 -13.41 38.40
N ALA A 73 -14.72 -12.35 37.59
CA ALA A 73 -15.07 -12.40 36.17
C ALA A 73 -14.06 -13.22 35.36
N ALA A 74 -12.76 -12.99 35.56
CA ALA A 74 -11.69 -13.70 34.85
C ALA A 74 -11.76 -15.23 35.03
N ARG A 75 -12.10 -15.73 36.22
CA ARG A 75 -12.30 -17.18 36.49
C ARG A 75 -13.35 -17.81 35.57
N HIS A 76 -14.43 -17.09 35.26
CA HIS A 76 -15.49 -17.56 34.37
C HIS A 76 -15.12 -17.41 32.88
N LEU A 77 -14.40 -16.34 32.55
CA LEU A 77 -13.96 -16.02 31.17
C LEU A 77 -12.79 -16.89 30.69
N ALA A 78 -12.02 -17.48 31.61
CA ALA A 78 -10.93 -18.41 31.31
C ALA A 78 -11.39 -19.85 30.94
N ALA A 79 -12.71 -20.12 30.94
CA ALA A 79 -13.25 -21.40 30.46
C ALA A 79 -13.25 -21.45 28.93
N ALA A 80 -12.97 -22.62 28.33
CA ALA A 80 -12.93 -22.80 26.88
C ALA A 80 -13.96 -23.86 26.40
N PRO A 81 -14.96 -23.50 25.56
CA PRO A 81 -15.36 -22.14 25.19
C PRO A 81 -16.04 -21.40 26.36
N ALA A 82 -15.84 -20.08 26.44
CA ALA A 82 -16.41 -19.27 27.51
C ALA A 82 -17.95 -19.15 27.36
N PRO A 83 -18.74 -19.41 28.41
CA PRO A 83 -20.17 -19.15 28.37
C PRO A 83 -20.45 -17.63 28.38
N PRO A 84 -21.58 -17.16 27.80
CA PRO A 84 -21.99 -15.77 27.95
C PRO A 84 -22.21 -15.42 29.43
N LEU A 85 -21.67 -14.28 29.86
CA LEU A 85 -21.65 -13.86 31.27
C LEU A 85 -22.13 -12.41 31.40
N ARG A 86 -23.12 -12.17 32.27
CA ARG A 86 -23.55 -10.82 32.65
C ARG A 86 -23.11 -10.47 34.07
N VAL A 87 -22.29 -9.45 34.25
CA VAL A 87 -21.85 -8.96 35.56
C VAL A 87 -22.57 -7.67 35.92
N LEU A 88 -23.31 -7.67 37.02
CA LEU A 88 -23.88 -6.47 37.62
C LEU A 88 -23.15 -6.17 38.93
N VAL A 89 -22.66 -4.94 39.08
CA VAL A 89 -22.05 -4.42 40.31
C VAL A 89 -22.94 -3.33 40.91
N ALA A 90 -23.53 -3.59 42.07
CA ALA A 90 -24.31 -2.61 42.82
C ALA A 90 -23.44 -1.92 43.89
N HIS A 91 -23.62 -0.62 44.07
CA HIS A 91 -23.03 0.12 45.19
C HIS A 91 -23.97 1.23 45.69
N HIS A 92 -23.82 1.62 46.95
CA HIS A 92 -24.58 2.72 47.55
C HIS A 92 -23.86 4.06 47.42
N ALA A 93 -24.52 5.14 47.86
CA ALA A 93 -23.84 6.42 48.13
C ALA A 93 -23.00 6.32 49.41
N ASP A 94 -21.92 7.09 49.49
CA ASP A 94 -21.18 7.30 50.73
C ASP A 94 -21.99 8.16 51.72
N PRO A 95 -22.17 7.72 52.99
CA PRO A 95 -22.96 8.46 53.98
C PRO A 95 -22.42 9.86 54.34
N ALA A 96 -21.14 10.16 54.08
CA ALA A 96 -20.52 11.44 54.41
C ALA A 96 -20.54 12.45 53.24
N THR A 97 -20.57 12.00 51.99
CA THR A 97 -20.57 12.89 50.80
C THR A 97 -21.89 12.89 50.03
N GLY A 98 -22.74 11.87 50.22
CA GLY A 98 -23.97 11.69 49.44
C GLY A 98 -23.71 11.33 47.97
N ARG A 99 -22.48 10.94 47.61
CA ARG A 99 -22.06 10.59 46.25
C ARG A 99 -21.58 9.15 46.17
N ALA A 100 -21.50 8.61 44.95
CA ALA A 100 -20.87 7.32 44.74
C ALA A 100 -19.37 7.38 45.10
N ARG A 101 -18.83 6.28 45.65
CA ARG A 101 -17.41 6.19 46.03
C ARG A 101 -16.56 6.01 44.77
N PRO A 102 -15.46 6.76 44.58
CA PRO A 102 -14.67 6.71 43.35
C PRO A 102 -14.18 5.30 42.96
N ALA A 103 -13.77 4.49 43.94
CA ALA A 103 -13.33 3.11 43.72
C ALA A 103 -14.46 2.13 43.31
N TYR A 104 -15.73 2.50 43.51
CA TYR A 104 -16.89 1.71 43.06
C TYR A 104 -17.41 2.21 41.71
N THR A 105 -17.50 3.53 41.50
CA THR A 105 -17.84 4.11 40.17
C THR A 105 -16.85 3.70 39.08
N ALA A 106 -15.55 3.61 39.41
CA ALA A 106 -14.52 3.18 38.47
C ALA A 106 -14.71 1.75 37.94
N LEU A 107 -15.50 0.89 38.60
CA LEU A 107 -15.79 -0.47 38.15
C LEU A 107 -16.52 -0.49 36.80
N THR A 108 -17.25 0.57 36.44
CA THR A 108 -17.83 0.72 35.09
C THR A 108 -16.77 0.61 33.98
N ALA A 109 -15.57 1.15 34.17
CA ALA A 109 -14.50 1.13 33.16
C ALA A 109 -13.83 -0.25 33.05
N LEU A 110 -13.68 -0.96 34.19
CA LEU A 110 -13.31 -2.38 34.22
C LEU A 110 -14.33 -3.22 33.43
N LEU A 111 -15.63 -3.08 33.74
CA LEU A 111 -16.70 -3.83 33.08
C LEU A 111 -16.80 -3.53 31.58
N ARG A 112 -16.64 -2.27 31.15
CA ARG A 112 -16.57 -1.91 29.71
C ARG A 112 -15.35 -2.53 29.03
N THR A 113 -14.22 -2.62 29.72
CA THR A 113 -13.01 -3.26 29.16
C THR A 113 -13.20 -4.76 28.97
N LEU A 114 -13.79 -5.45 29.96
CA LEU A 114 -14.12 -6.87 29.85
C LEU A 114 -15.08 -7.19 28.67
N ALA A 115 -16.00 -6.27 28.35
CA ALA A 115 -16.88 -6.38 27.18
C ALA A 115 -16.15 -6.23 25.83
N LEU A 116 -15.01 -5.53 25.79
CA LEU A 116 -14.14 -5.46 24.61
C LEU A 116 -13.27 -6.72 24.47
N GLU A 117 -12.88 -7.33 25.58
CA GLU A 117 -12.04 -8.54 25.61
C GLU A 117 -12.83 -9.82 25.29
N HIS A 118 -14.13 -9.89 25.60
CA HIS A 118 -14.94 -11.09 25.40
C HIS A 118 -16.35 -10.79 24.85
N SER A 119 -16.64 -11.23 23.63
CA SER A 119 -17.92 -10.98 22.94
C SER A 119 -19.16 -11.64 23.56
N GLY A 120 -18.99 -12.53 24.54
CA GLY A 120 -20.06 -13.09 25.37
C GLY A 120 -20.31 -12.33 26.68
N PHE A 121 -19.49 -11.34 27.02
CA PHE A 121 -19.58 -10.58 28.27
C PHE A 121 -20.56 -9.40 28.16
N SER A 122 -21.21 -9.05 29.27
CA SER A 122 -21.95 -7.79 29.41
C SER A 122 -21.84 -7.25 30.84
N GLY A 123 -21.70 -5.93 30.98
CA GLY A 123 -21.38 -5.30 32.27
C GLY A 123 -22.29 -4.12 32.61
N LEU A 124 -22.75 -4.07 33.86
CA LEU A 124 -23.59 -2.98 34.37
C LEU A 124 -23.20 -2.58 35.80
N THR A 125 -22.95 -1.30 36.04
CA THR A 125 -22.80 -0.72 37.38
C THR A 125 -24.10 -0.02 37.78
N VAL A 126 -24.59 -0.28 39.00
CA VAL A 126 -25.82 0.31 39.53
C VAL A 126 -25.55 1.07 40.83
N HIS A 127 -25.69 2.39 40.79
CA HIS A 127 -25.76 3.22 41.99
C HIS A 127 -27.17 3.12 42.60
N LEU A 128 -27.28 2.50 43.77
CA LEU A 128 -28.53 2.13 44.41
C LEU A 128 -28.87 3.00 45.63
N ASP A 129 -29.95 3.76 45.53
CA ASP A 129 -30.59 4.49 46.63
C ASP A 129 -32.06 4.03 46.80
N ALA A 130 -32.23 2.91 47.50
CA ALA A 130 -33.50 2.26 47.82
C ALA A 130 -33.37 1.40 49.11
N ASP A 131 -34.50 0.99 49.70
CA ASP A 131 -34.48 -0.01 50.79
C ASP A 131 -34.15 -1.42 50.27
N PRO A 132 -33.83 -2.40 51.14
CA PRO A 132 -33.41 -3.73 50.69
C PRO A 132 -34.44 -4.53 49.87
N ALA A 133 -35.74 -4.29 50.04
CA ALA A 133 -36.78 -5.05 49.35
C ALA A 133 -37.05 -4.48 47.95
N ASP A 134 -37.20 -3.15 47.85
CA ASP A 134 -37.32 -2.50 46.53
C ASP A 134 -35.98 -2.54 45.77
N GLY A 135 -34.86 -2.45 46.49
CA GLY A 135 -33.50 -2.59 45.93
C GLY A 135 -33.25 -3.98 45.36
N ALA A 136 -33.64 -5.06 46.05
CA ALA A 136 -33.55 -6.42 45.50
C ALA A 136 -34.36 -6.60 44.21
N ARG A 137 -35.59 -6.07 44.18
CA ARG A 137 -36.45 -6.08 42.99
C ARG A 137 -35.80 -5.32 41.83
N LEU A 138 -35.32 -4.11 42.08
CA LEU A 138 -34.66 -3.25 41.10
C LEU A 138 -33.38 -3.90 40.53
N LEU A 139 -32.52 -4.44 41.38
CA LEU A 139 -31.28 -5.11 40.94
C LEU A 139 -31.57 -6.33 40.06
N VAL A 140 -32.61 -7.12 40.35
CA VAL A 140 -33.01 -8.26 39.49
C VAL A 140 -33.68 -7.80 38.20
N ASP A 141 -34.44 -6.70 38.20
CA ASP A 141 -34.98 -6.09 36.98
C ASP A 141 -33.84 -5.61 36.06
N GLU A 142 -32.81 -4.93 36.59
CA GLU A 142 -31.61 -4.50 35.84
C GLU A 142 -30.72 -5.68 35.39
N LEU A 143 -30.57 -6.72 36.22
CA LEU A 143 -29.83 -7.94 35.89
C LEU A 143 -30.46 -8.67 34.69
N LEU A 144 -31.80 -8.66 34.60
CA LEU A 144 -32.56 -9.20 33.47
C LEU A 144 -32.66 -8.24 32.28
N GLY A 145 -32.24 -6.99 32.41
CA GLY A 145 -32.26 -5.98 31.36
C GLY A 145 -31.30 -6.28 30.19
N ALA A 146 -31.52 -5.58 29.07
CA ALA A 146 -30.57 -5.56 27.97
C ALA A 146 -29.35 -4.67 28.29
N ASP A 147 -29.60 -3.55 28.98
CA ASP A 147 -28.71 -2.41 29.19
C ASP A 147 -27.34 -2.72 29.82
N GLU A 148 -26.37 -1.85 29.55
CA GLU A 148 -24.96 -1.98 29.93
C GLU A 148 -24.39 -0.59 30.28
N GLY A 149 -23.27 -0.53 31.01
CA GLY A 149 -22.64 0.74 31.43
C GLY A 149 -22.96 1.14 32.87
N GLU A 150 -23.51 2.33 33.09
CA GLU A 150 -23.75 2.92 34.42
C GLU A 150 -25.18 3.45 34.55
N VAL A 151 -25.87 3.02 35.61
CA VAL A 151 -27.24 3.40 35.94
C VAL A 151 -27.31 3.90 37.38
N ARG A 152 -27.99 5.03 37.60
CA ARG A 152 -28.40 5.50 38.93
C ARG A 152 -29.88 5.23 39.17
N LEU A 153 -30.18 4.60 40.29
CA LEU A 153 -31.53 4.34 40.77
C LEU A 153 -31.77 5.15 42.05
N THR A 154 -32.60 6.18 41.96
CA THR A 154 -32.82 7.14 43.06
C THR A 154 -34.26 7.63 43.06
N GLY A 155 -34.96 7.53 44.19
CA GLY A 155 -36.32 8.04 44.35
C GLY A 155 -37.35 7.47 43.36
N GLY A 156 -37.16 6.22 42.90
CA GLY A 156 -37.99 5.58 41.88
C GLY A 156 -37.72 6.03 40.44
N ARG A 157 -36.71 6.87 40.20
CA ARG A 157 -36.20 7.24 38.87
C ARG A 157 -35.02 6.35 38.50
N ARG A 158 -34.90 6.07 37.20
CA ARG A 158 -33.73 5.46 36.55
C ARG A 158 -33.05 6.51 35.68
N GLU A 159 -31.75 6.67 35.84
CA GLU A 159 -30.96 7.70 35.17
C GLU A 159 -29.66 7.07 34.62
N THR A 160 -29.30 7.38 33.39
CA THR A 160 -28.11 6.86 32.67
C THR A 160 -27.08 7.96 32.46
N LEU A 161 -25.79 7.59 32.32
CA LEU A 161 -24.73 8.53 32.02
C LEU A 161 -24.50 8.65 30.50
N GLU A 162 -24.69 9.85 29.96
CA GLU A 162 -24.42 10.21 28.57
C GLU A 162 -23.40 11.36 28.50
N TYR A 163 -22.82 11.60 27.31
CA TYR A 163 -21.82 12.64 27.05
C TYR A 163 -22.36 13.63 26.01
N GLU A 164 -22.32 14.93 26.33
CA GLU A 164 -22.78 16.03 25.47
C GLU A 164 -21.59 16.89 24.99
N GLU A 165 -21.65 17.35 23.73
CA GLU A 165 -20.66 18.29 23.18
C GLU A 165 -21.03 19.72 23.60
N TYR A 166 -20.16 20.40 24.34
CA TYR A 166 -20.42 21.72 24.91
C TYR A 166 -19.28 22.71 24.62
N ALA A 167 -19.61 24.00 24.60
CA ALA A 167 -18.62 25.08 24.58
C ALA A 167 -18.23 25.44 26.02
N PRO A 168 -16.95 25.33 26.43
CA PRO A 168 -16.57 25.61 27.81
C PRO A 168 -16.63 27.10 28.16
N GLU A 169 -17.52 27.47 29.09
CA GLU A 169 -17.55 28.82 29.67
C GLU A 169 -16.64 28.93 30.91
N PRO A 170 -15.97 30.08 31.14
CA PRO A 170 -15.14 30.30 32.33
C PRO A 170 -15.97 30.32 33.62
N ALA A 171 -15.55 29.59 34.65
CA ALA A 171 -16.24 29.52 35.94
C ALA A 171 -16.18 30.81 36.78
N GLY A 172 -15.31 31.75 36.40
CA GLY A 172 -15.07 32.97 37.14
C GLY A 172 -13.95 33.83 36.56
N PRO A 173 -13.63 34.97 37.19
CA PRO A 173 -12.53 35.82 36.77
C PRO A 173 -11.18 35.10 36.93
N PRO A 174 -10.18 35.39 36.05
CA PRO A 174 -8.86 34.78 36.13
C PRO A 174 -8.16 35.08 37.47
N ALA A 175 -7.29 34.17 37.90
CA ALA A 175 -6.56 34.28 39.16
C ALA A 175 -5.79 35.61 39.28
N PRO A 176 -5.72 36.21 40.48
CA PRO A 176 -5.15 37.56 40.67
C PRO A 176 -3.67 37.61 40.26
N THR A 177 -3.39 38.37 39.21
CA THR A 177 -2.06 38.53 38.62
C THR A 177 -1.12 39.29 39.57
N GLY A 178 0.17 38.91 39.55
CA GLY A 178 1.22 39.58 40.33
C GLY A 178 1.53 39.00 41.71
N ARG A 179 1.01 37.81 42.05
CA ARG A 179 1.54 36.99 43.16
C ARG A 179 2.44 35.88 42.61
N ALA A 180 3.56 35.62 43.27
CA ALA A 180 4.35 34.41 43.02
C ALA A 180 3.50 33.18 43.35
N ARG A 181 3.50 32.19 42.45
CA ARG A 181 2.77 30.92 42.58
C ARG A 181 3.75 29.78 42.37
N THR A 182 3.44 28.63 42.95
CA THR A 182 4.29 27.44 42.89
C THR A 182 3.43 26.25 42.52
N TYR A 183 3.81 25.52 41.46
CA TYR A 183 3.04 24.40 40.92
C TYR A 183 3.84 23.10 40.93
N LEU A 184 3.23 22.03 41.47
CA LEU A 184 3.80 20.68 41.52
C LEU A 184 3.29 19.85 40.35
N ILE A 185 4.21 19.28 39.56
CA ILE A 185 3.92 18.45 38.39
C ILE A 185 4.48 17.05 38.62
N THR A 186 3.61 16.13 39.02
CA THR A 186 3.99 14.72 39.22
C THR A 186 3.94 13.99 37.88
N GLY A 187 4.98 13.22 37.56
CA GLY A 187 5.26 12.85 36.17
C GLY A 187 5.99 13.95 35.38
N GLY A 188 6.48 15.01 36.05
CA GLY A 188 7.09 16.19 35.43
C GLY A 188 8.36 15.92 34.60
N ALA A 189 9.06 14.81 34.85
CA ALA A 189 10.18 14.35 34.02
C ALA A 189 9.77 13.40 32.87
N GLY A 190 8.48 13.14 32.69
CA GLY A 190 7.90 12.51 31.49
C GLY A 190 7.52 13.57 30.45
N ARG A 191 7.36 13.18 29.17
CA ARG A 191 7.16 14.12 28.06
C ARG A 191 5.96 15.05 28.24
N ILE A 192 4.78 14.52 28.62
CA ILE A 192 3.58 15.34 28.86
C ILE A 192 3.81 16.31 30.02
N GLY A 193 4.34 15.83 31.15
CA GLY A 193 4.64 16.67 32.32
C GLY A 193 5.65 17.78 32.02
N ALA A 194 6.68 17.50 31.23
CA ALA A 194 7.66 18.49 30.78
C ALA A 194 7.07 19.53 29.81
N THR A 195 6.13 19.14 28.95
CA THR A 195 5.41 20.07 28.07
C THR A 195 4.49 21.01 28.87
N VAL A 196 3.73 20.49 29.84
CA VAL A 196 2.90 21.31 30.74
C VAL A 196 3.76 22.21 31.64
N ALA A 197 4.93 21.73 32.09
CA ALA A 197 5.89 22.52 32.85
C ALA A 197 6.39 23.76 32.08
N ARG A 198 6.81 23.57 30.83
CA ARG A 198 7.24 24.68 29.93
C ARG A 198 6.12 25.69 29.73
N HIS A 199 4.90 25.20 29.48
CA HIS A 199 3.72 26.03 29.30
C HIS A 199 3.46 26.90 30.53
N LEU A 200 3.31 26.30 31.72
CA LEU A 200 3.03 27.02 32.96
C LEU A 200 4.14 28.01 33.37
N ALA A 201 5.41 27.67 33.13
CA ALA A 201 6.53 28.59 33.35
C ALA A 201 6.44 29.86 32.48
N VAL A 202 5.96 29.73 31.24
CA VAL A 202 5.81 30.86 30.31
C VAL A 202 4.50 31.64 30.52
N THR A 203 3.37 30.94 30.65
CA THR A 203 2.03 31.55 30.67
C THR A 203 1.60 32.03 32.05
N HIS A 204 1.84 31.25 33.11
CA HIS A 204 1.52 31.62 34.49
C HIS A 204 2.70 32.30 35.21
N ARG A 205 3.94 32.10 34.75
CA ARG A 205 5.18 32.51 35.45
C ARG A 205 5.24 32.04 36.90
N ALA A 206 4.81 30.79 37.10
CA ALA A 206 4.85 30.11 38.38
C ALA A 206 6.15 29.30 38.52
N ASP A 207 6.65 29.21 39.75
CA ASP A 207 7.78 28.34 40.09
C ASP A 207 7.38 26.87 39.96
N ILE A 208 8.25 26.06 39.36
CA ILE A 208 7.91 24.70 38.92
C ILE A 208 8.63 23.63 39.73
N VAL A 209 7.85 22.77 40.38
CA VAL A 209 8.34 21.56 41.04
C VAL A 209 8.05 20.36 40.17
N LEU A 210 9.09 19.71 39.66
CA LEU A 210 8.98 18.48 38.89
C LEU A 210 9.18 17.26 39.80
N CYS A 211 8.26 16.30 39.77
CA CYS A 211 8.33 15.07 40.56
C CYS A 211 8.30 13.81 39.67
N GLY A 212 9.09 12.79 40.01
CA GLY A 212 9.06 11.48 39.38
C GLY A 212 9.99 10.46 40.06
N ARG A 213 9.91 9.19 39.67
CA ARG A 213 10.53 8.08 40.42
C ARG A 213 12.01 7.83 40.16
N ARG A 214 12.58 8.48 39.14
CA ARG A 214 13.97 8.26 38.72
C ARG A 214 14.86 9.30 39.41
N PRO A 215 16.12 9.00 39.74
CA PRO A 215 17.06 10.06 40.12
C PRO A 215 17.22 11.06 38.97
N ALA A 216 17.61 12.30 39.28
CA ALA A 216 17.85 13.32 38.28
C ALA A 216 18.98 12.88 37.32
N ASP A 217 18.71 12.93 36.03
CA ASP A 217 19.66 12.65 34.95
C ASP A 217 19.97 13.93 34.15
N ALA A 218 20.75 13.80 33.06
CA ALA A 218 21.08 14.93 32.20
C ALA A 218 19.84 15.58 31.56
N ALA A 219 18.80 14.82 31.20
CA ALA A 219 17.58 15.36 30.61
C ALA A 219 16.73 16.14 31.64
N VAL A 220 16.70 15.68 32.89
CA VAL A 220 16.11 16.43 34.01
C VAL A 220 16.90 17.71 34.29
N ALA A 221 18.23 17.65 34.32
CA ALA A 221 19.08 18.83 34.51
C ALA A 221 18.87 19.86 33.39
N ASP A 222 18.75 19.42 32.14
CA ASP A 222 18.53 20.28 30.98
C ASP A 222 17.14 20.92 30.99
N LEU A 223 16.09 20.18 31.35
CA LEU A 223 14.75 20.72 31.55
C LEU A 223 14.70 21.76 32.68
N LEU A 224 15.43 21.56 33.79
CA LEU A 224 15.52 22.56 34.86
C LEU A 224 16.25 23.83 34.38
N ARG A 225 17.31 23.71 33.57
CA ARG A 225 17.99 24.87 32.96
C ARG A 225 17.06 25.62 32.01
N GLU A 226 16.26 24.91 31.22
CA GLU A 226 15.28 25.48 30.28
C GLU A 226 14.17 26.25 31.02
N LEU A 227 13.56 25.64 32.05
CA LEU A 227 12.54 26.30 32.86
C LEU A 227 13.10 27.55 33.58
N THR A 228 14.29 27.44 34.18
CA THR A 228 14.94 28.57 34.88
C THR A 228 15.25 29.72 33.92
N ALA A 229 15.54 29.45 32.64
CA ALA A 229 15.79 30.47 31.63
C ALA A 229 14.55 31.33 31.29
N THR A 230 13.33 30.90 31.66
CA THR A 230 12.11 31.71 31.55
C THR A 230 11.99 32.79 32.63
N GLY A 231 12.79 32.71 33.70
CA GLY A 231 12.79 33.64 34.83
C GLY A 231 11.99 33.18 36.06
N VAL A 232 11.43 31.97 36.05
CA VAL A 232 10.89 31.29 37.25
C VAL A 232 11.98 30.46 37.93
N GLU A 233 11.79 30.08 39.20
CA GLU A 233 12.62 29.07 39.84
C GLU A 233 12.05 27.65 39.60
N ALA A 234 12.92 26.66 39.40
CA ALA A 234 12.52 25.27 39.17
C ALA A 234 13.33 24.27 40.02
N MET A 235 12.67 23.23 40.53
CA MET A 235 13.34 22.10 41.20
C MET A 235 12.88 20.75 40.66
N TYR A 236 13.72 19.73 40.81
CA TYR A 236 13.32 18.33 40.69
C TYR A 236 13.39 17.64 42.05
N HIS A 237 12.41 16.80 42.36
CA HIS A 237 12.37 15.98 43.57
C HIS A 237 12.04 14.52 43.19
N PRO A 238 12.93 13.55 43.46
CA PRO A 238 12.67 12.15 43.16
C PRO A 238 11.75 11.53 44.22
N ALA A 239 10.57 11.05 43.81
CA ALA A 239 9.59 10.38 44.68
C ALA A 239 8.64 9.48 43.87
N ASP A 240 8.15 8.39 44.47
CA ASP A 240 6.95 7.67 44.01
C ASP A 240 5.70 8.25 44.68
N VAL A 241 4.72 8.66 43.88
CA VAL A 241 3.43 9.17 44.38
C VAL A 241 2.53 8.05 44.91
N GLY A 242 2.80 6.80 44.55
CA GLY A 242 2.20 5.62 45.18
C GLY A 242 2.64 5.42 46.64
N ASP A 243 3.67 6.11 47.10
CA ASP A 243 4.14 6.09 48.50
C ASP A 243 3.68 7.36 49.25
N ARG A 244 2.90 7.15 50.31
CA ARG A 244 2.27 8.21 51.10
C ARG A 244 3.29 9.10 51.82
N ASP A 245 4.38 8.51 52.29
CA ASP A 245 5.37 9.24 53.09
C ASP A 245 6.37 9.97 52.19
N GLN A 246 6.73 9.41 51.03
CA GLN A 246 7.46 10.14 49.99
C GLN A 246 6.67 11.37 49.48
N VAL A 247 5.34 11.29 49.33
CA VAL A 247 4.51 12.46 48.97
C VAL A 247 4.49 13.52 50.08
N ARG A 248 4.52 13.12 51.35
CA ARG A 248 4.64 14.06 52.49
C ARG A 248 6.00 14.75 52.53
N GLU A 249 7.08 14.01 52.30
CA GLU A 249 8.43 14.55 52.22
C GLU A 249 8.57 15.52 51.03
N LEU A 250 8.03 15.16 49.86
CA LEU A 250 7.93 16.01 48.67
C LEU A 250 7.25 17.35 48.99
N VAL A 251 6.02 17.35 49.50
CA VAL A 251 5.28 18.59 49.82
C VAL A 251 5.99 19.40 50.91
N THR A 252 6.60 18.73 51.90
CA THR A 252 7.42 19.37 52.93
C THR A 252 8.67 20.07 52.33
N ALA A 253 9.36 19.42 51.39
CA ALA A 253 10.53 19.98 50.72
C ALA A 253 10.17 21.17 49.82
N VAL A 254 9.05 21.09 49.09
CA VAL A 254 8.48 22.23 48.35
C VAL A 254 8.20 23.39 49.30
N ARG A 255 7.56 23.12 50.44
CA ARG A 255 7.20 24.15 51.41
C ARG A 255 8.39 24.83 52.08
N GLN A 256 9.47 24.08 52.31
CA GLN A 256 10.74 24.63 52.80
C GLN A 256 11.47 25.50 51.75
N ARG A 257 11.25 25.25 50.45
CA ARG A 257 11.94 25.95 49.36
C ARG A 257 11.17 27.17 48.83
N PHE A 258 9.87 27.02 48.57
CA PHE A 258 9.03 28.00 47.87
C PHE A 258 7.94 28.65 48.75
N GLY A 259 7.70 28.14 49.96
CA GLY A 259 6.58 28.55 50.78
C GLY A 259 5.29 27.80 50.42
N ALA A 260 4.19 28.51 50.17
CA ALA A 260 2.90 27.85 49.93
C ALA A 260 2.83 27.17 48.56
N LEU A 261 2.28 25.95 48.51
CA LEU A 261 1.94 25.27 47.26
C LEU A 261 0.59 25.79 46.74
N HIS A 262 0.52 26.11 45.45
CA HIS A 262 -0.61 26.83 44.86
C HIS A 262 -1.33 26.06 43.75
N GLY A 263 -0.80 24.94 43.29
CA GLY A 263 -1.45 24.14 42.26
C GLY A 263 -0.74 22.82 42.05
N VAL A 264 -1.49 21.80 41.66
CA VAL A 264 -0.97 20.45 41.41
C VAL A 264 -1.45 19.96 40.05
N VAL A 265 -0.51 19.47 39.22
CA VAL A 265 -0.77 18.76 37.97
C VAL A 265 -0.35 17.30 38.16
N HIS A 266 -1.34 16.42 38.21
CA HIS A 266 -1.14 15.00 38.42
C HIS A 266 -1.11 14.24 37.08
N ALA A 267 0.07 14.24 36.44
CA ALA A 267 0.36 13.54 35.19
C ALA A 267 1.20 12.25 35.39
N ALA A 268 1.08 11.62 36.56
CA ALA A 268 1.73 10.34 36.85
C ALA A 268 0.90 9.16 36.29
N GLY A 269 1.58 8.10 35.86
CA GLY A 269 0.94 6.89 35.35
C GLY A 269 1.95 5.90 34.77
N VAL A 270 1.54 4.64 34.66
CA VAL A 270 2.19 3.57 33.91
C VAL A 270 1.13 2.66 33.29
N THR A 271 1.53 1.75 32.40
CA THR A 271 0.71 0.67 31.85
C THR A 271 1.40 -0.68 32.04
N ARG A 272 0.60 -1.76 32.01
CA ARG A 272 1.02 -3.17 32.13
C ARG A 272 0.04 -4.03 31.33
N ASP A 273 0.05 -3.83 30.02
CA ASP A 273 -1.05 -4.24 29.15
C ASP A 273 -1.13 -5.77 29.01
N ALA A 274 -2.29 -6.34 29.36
CA ALA A 274 -2.60 -7.77 29.35
C ALA A 274 -4.12 -7.97 29.54
N LEU A 275 -4.70 -8.96 28.83
CA LEU A 275 -6.10 -9.37 29.01
C LEU A 275 -6.41 -9.75 30.46
N ALA A 276 -7.64 -9.52 30.91
CA ALA A 276 -8.10 -9.77 32.27
C ALA A 276 -7.82 -11.20 32.76
N VAL A 277 -8.02 -12.20 31.91
CA VAL A 277 -7.74 -13.63 32.19
C VAL A 277 -6.26 -13.94 32.44
N ARG A 278 -5.35 -13.04 32.05
CA ARG A 278 -3.89 -13.14 32.22
C ARG A 278 -3.31 -12.06 33.16
N LYS A 279 -4.16 -11.23 33.77
CA LYS A 279 -3.74 -10.06 34.55
C LYS A 279 -3.26 -10.46 35.95
N THR A 280 -2.01 -10.16 36.28
CA THR A 280 -1.49 -10.42 37.64
C THR A 280 -1.95 -9.33 38.62
N PRO A 281 -2.15 -9.66 39.92
CA PRO A 281 -2.42 -8.66 40.95
C PRO A 281 -1.30 -7.62 41.07
N ASP A 282 -0.04 -8.01 40.89
CA ASP A 282 1.12 -7.12 40.99
C ASP A 282 1.20 -6.11 39.84
N ASP A 283 0.89 -6.54 38.60
CA ASP A 283 0.81 -5.65 37.44
C ASP A 283 -0.32 -4.62 37.61
N ALA A 284 -1.50 -5.08 38.03
CA ALA A 284 -2.64 -4.20 38.30
C ALA A 284 -2.33 -3.22 39.44
N ALA A 285 -1.75 -3.68 40.55
CA ALA A 285 -1.32 -2.82 41.65
C ALA A 285 -0.30 -1.76 41.19
N ALA A 286 0.64 -2.13 40.31
CA ALA A 286 1.64 -1.20 39.75
C ALA A 286 1.03 -0.12 38.83
N VAL A 287 -0.08 -0.40 38.14
CA VAL A 287 -0.83 0.56 37.31
C VAL A 287 -1.77 1.43 38.16
N LEU A 288 -2.42 0.85 39.16
CA LEU A 288 -3.28 1.56 40.11
C LEU A 288 -2.48 2.58 40.96
N ALA A 289 -1.31 2.18 41.48
CA ALA A 289 -0.50 2.97 42.41
C ALA A 289 -0.27 4.44 42.01
N PRO A 290 0.28 4.76 40.82
CA PRO A 290 0.61 6.15 40.49
C PRO A 290 -0.60 7.08 40.29
N LYS A 291 -1.80 6.55 40.03
CA LYS A 291 -3.02 7.34 39.78
C LYS A 291 -3.99 7.30 40.95
N VAL A 292 -4.38 6.10 41.38
CA VAL A 292 -5.41 5.87 42.40
C VAL A 292 -4.89 6.26 43.78
N TRP A 293 -3.74 5.70 44.18
CA TRP A 293 -3.09 6.08 45.43
C TRP A 293 -2.41 7.45 45.33
N GLY A 294 -1.80 7.76 44.20
CA GLY A 294 -1.19 9.07 43.92
C GLY A 294 -2.13 10.27 44.14
N ALA A 295 -3.36 10.23 43.59
CA ALA A 295 -4.32 11.32 43.76
C ALA A 295 -4.77 11.50 45.22
N VAL A 296 -4.98 10.41 45.96
CA VAL A 296 -5.37 10.45 47.38
C VAL A 296 -4.21 10.95 48.25
N HIS A 297 -2.98 10.49 48.04
CA HIS A 297 -1.82 10.96 48.78
C HIS A 297 -1.55 12.45 48.55
N LEU A 298 -1.75 12.94 47.31
CA LEU A 298 -1.63 14.35 46.98
C LEU A 298 -2.72 15.19 47.67
N ASP A 299 -3.98 14.79 47.67
CA ASP A 299 -5.04 15.51 48.40
C ASP A 299 -4.81 15.52 49.91
N GLU A 300 -4.36 14.41 50.49
CA GLU A 300 -4.04 14.37 51.93
C GLU A 300 -2.87 15.29 52.29
N ALA A 301 -1.79 15.29 51.50
CA ALA A 301 -0.60 16.08 51.77
C ALA A 301 -0.79 17.59 51.46
N THR A 302 -1.74 17.93 50.59
CA THR A 302 -2.02 19.32 50.18
C THR A 302 -3.32 19.90 50.76
N ARG A 303 -3.99 19.16 51.65
CA ARG A 303 -5.25 19.55 52.33
C ARG A 303 -5.25 20.98 52.89
N ASP A 304 -4.15 21.39 53.50
CA ASP A 304 -4.00 22.66 54.21
C ASP A 304 -3.19 23.70 53.41
N GLU A 305 -2.79 23.38 52.18
CA GLU A 305 -2.09 24.31 51.27
C GLU A 305 -3.11 25.17 50.49
N PRO A 306 -2.82 26.45 50.21
CA PRO A 306 -3.74 27.37 49.54
C PRO A 306 -3.76 27.15 48.02
N LEU A 307 -4.15 25.94 47.60
CA LEU A 307 -4.31 25.58 46.20
C LEU A 307 -5.33 26.48 45.49
N ASP A 308 -4.97 26.96 44.31
CA ASP A 308 -5.89 27.47 43.32
C ASP A 308 -6.59 26.29 42.60
N PHE A 309 -5.86 25.19 42.33
CA PHE A 309 -6.37 24.01 41.62
C PHE A 309 -5.67 22.68 41.96
N LEU A 310 -6.37 21.57 41.68
CA LEU A 310 -5.81 20.22 41.48
C LEU A 310 -6.30 19.70 40.12
N ALA A 311 -5.38 19.57 39.16
CA ALA A 311 -5.63 19.07 37.81
C ALA A 311 -5.14 17.63 37.68
N LEU A 312 -6.03 16.69 37.39
CA LEU A 312 -5.75 15.27 37.22
C LEU A 312 -5.75 14.93 35.73
N PHE A 313 -4.76 14.16 35.27
CA PHE A 313 -4.71 13.71 33.87
C PHE A 313 -5.34 12.31 33.78
N SER A 314 -6.63 12.27 33.45
CA SER A 314 -7.35 11.05 33.07
C SER A 314 -7.14 10.75 31.57
N SER A 315 -7.88 9.79 31.02
CA SER A 315 -7.83 9.36 29.63
C SER A 315 -9.24 9.02 29.13
N VAL A 316 -9.53 9.29 27.86
CA VAL A 316 -10.82 8.95 27.22
C VAL A 316 -11.13 7.44 27.32
N ALA A 317 -10.09 6.61 27.49
CA ALA A 317 -10.21 5.17 27.78
C ALA A 317 -11.00 4.85 29.07
N ALA A 318 -11.11 5.77 30.03
CA ALA A 318 -12.02 5.64 31.18
C ALA A 318 -13.50 5.59 30.75
N SER A 319 -13.85 6.38 29.73
CA SER A 319 -15.20 6.45 29.18
C SER A 319 -15.48 5.28 28.24
N THR A 320 -14.55 4.97 27.33
CA THR A 320 -14.75 3.98 26.24
C THR A 320 -14.40 2.54 26.60
N GLY A 321 -13.56 2.32 27.62
CA GLY A 321 -12.76 1.10 27.74
C GLY A 321 -11.59 1.09 26.74
N ASN A 322 -10.63 0.16 26.93
CA ASN A 322 -9.59 -0.17 25.96
C ASN A 322 -9.06 -1.59 26.20
N LEU A 323 -8.77 -2.35 25.13
CA LEU A 323 -8.41 -3.77 25.20
C LEU A 323 -7.11 -4.00 26.01
N GLY A 324 -7.10 -5.00 26.91
CA GLY A 324 -5.92 -5.35 27.72
C GLY A 324 -5.58 -4.35 28.84
N GLN A 325 -6.44 -3.36 29.08
CA GLN A 325 -6.18 -2.20 29.94
C GLN A 325 -7.18 -2.06 31.09
N ALA A 326 -7.77 -3.17 31.55
CA ALA A 326 -8.81 -3.20 32.59
C ALA A 326 -8.45 -2.48 33.91
N ASP A 327 -7.17 -2.45 34.26
CA ASP A 327 -6.59 -1.72 35.40
C ASP A 327 -6.34 -0.24 35.10
N TYR A 328 -5.83 0.08 33.91
CA TYR A 328 -5.56 1.45 33.48
C TYR A 328 -6.86 2.22 33.24
N THR A 329 -7.88 1.62 32.63
CA THR A 329 -9.20 2.26 32.39
C THR A 329 -9.90 2.53 33.72
N PHE A 330 -9.88 1.57 34.66
CA PHE A 330 -10.31 1.76 36.05
C PHE A 330 -9.51 2.88 36.76
N ALA A 331 -8.18 2.89 36.65
CA ALA A 331 -7.32 3.86 37.32
C ALA A 331 -7.55 5.31 36.82
N ASN A 332 -7.98 5.49 35.58
CA ASN A 332 -8.39 6.78 35.03
C ASN A 332 -9.83 7.14 35.46
N ALA A 333 -10.79 6.22 35.37
CA ALA A 333 -12.16 6.44 35.85
C ALA A 333 -12.23 6.77 37.35
N PHE A 334 -11.29 6.25 38.15
CA PHE A 334 -11.11 6.65 39.54
C PHE A 334 -10.75 8.13 39.69
N LEU A 335 -9.83 8.68 38.86
CA LEU A 335 -9.48 10.11 38.88
C LEU A 335 -10.70 10.98 38.56
N ASP A 336 -11.52 10.54 37.60
CA ASP A 336 -12.72 11.26 37.18
C ASP A 336 -13.76 11.31 38.31
N ALA A 337 -14.09 10.18 38.94
CA ALA A 337 -15.01 10.14 40.07
C ALA A 337 -14.44 10.84 41.34
N PHE A 338 -13.12 10.74 41.56
CA PHE A 338 -12.43 11.44 42.65
C PHE A 338 -12.46 12.97 42.47
N ALA A 339 -12.40 13.47 41.24
CA ALA A 339 -12.58 14.90 40.98
C ALA A 339 -14.00 15.39 41.31
N GLU A 340 -15.05 14.58 41.13
CA GLU A 340 -16.39 14.93 41.58
C GLU A 340 -16.52 14.94 43.11
N GLU A 341 -16.02 13.90 43.79
CA GLU A 341 -16.03 13.82 45.24
C GLU A 341 -15.26 14.99 45.88
N ARG A 342 -14.05 15.27 45.37
CA ARG A 342 -13.25 16.40 45.85
C ARG A 342 -13.87 17.74 45.51
N THR A 343 -14.63 17.86 44.42
CA THR A 343 -15.39 19.08 44.07
C THR A 343 -16.60 19.29 45.00
N ALA A 344 -17.26 18.22 45.45
CA ALA A 344 -18.26 18.31 46.50
C ALA A 344 -17.63 18.78 47.84
N LEU A 345 -16.48 18.23 48.23
CA LEU A 345 -15.73 18.67 49.41
C LEU A 345 -15.24 20.12 49.28
N HIS A 346 -14.80 20.56 48.09
CA HIS A 346 -14.42 21.94 47.83
C HIS A 346 -15.61 22.90 47.97
N THR A 347 -16.76 22.56 47.39
CA THR A 347 -18.01 23.32 47.51
C THR A 347 -18.49 23.42 48.97
N ALA A 348 -18.23 22.39 49.78
CA ALA A 348 -18.50 22.37 51.21
C ALA A 348 -17.45 23.14 52.06
N GLY A 349 -16.40 23.72 51.45
CA GLY A 349 -15.31 24.40 52.16
C GLY A 349 -14.31 23.47 52.86
N LEU A 350 -14.38 22.15 52.60
CA LEU A 350 -13.55 21.11 53.22
C LEU A 350 -12.29 20.77 52.41
N ARG A 351 -12.08 21.40 51.25
CA ARG A 351 -10.84 21.36 50.46
C ARG A 351 -10.53 22.68 49.75
N PRO A 352 -9.26 23.11 49.72
CA PRO A 352 -8.80 24.23 48.90
C PRO A 352 -8.60 23.79 47.44
N GLY A 353 -8.73 24.76 46.52
CA GLY A 353 -8.52 24.59 45.08
C GLY A 353 -9.61 23.80 44.35
N ARG A 354 -10.00 24.30 43.16
CA ARG A 354 -10.95 23.59 42.29
C ARG A 354 -10.31 22.29 41.78
N THR A 355 -11.10 21.22 41.70
CA THR A 355 -10.62 19.95 41.15
C THR A 355 -11.11 19.79 39.72
N VAL A 356 -10.26 19.31 38.82
CA VAL A 356 -10.63 18.98 37.45
C VAL A 356 -9.87 17.74 37.00
N SER A 357 -10.61 16.71 36.56
CA SER A 357 -10.03 15.56 35.87
C SER A 357 -10.22 15.72 34.37
N MET A 358 -9.11 15.78 33.64
CA MET A 358 -9.09 16.04 32.21
C MET A 358 -8.92 14.71 31.48
N ALA A 359 -9.95 14.27 30.76
CA ALA A 359 -9.91 13.01 29.99
C ALA A 359 -9.19 13.24 28.65
N TRP A 360 -7.92 12.84 28.59
CA TRP A 360 -7.07 13.05 27.42
C TRP A 360 -7.16 11.91 26.38
N PRO A 361 -7.14 12.23 25.07
CA PRO A 361 -6.86 11.26 24.02
C PRO A 361 -5.33 11.06 23.92
N LEU A 362 -4.87 10.26 22.97
CA LEU A 362 -3.44 10.21 22.64
C LEU A 362 -2.96 11.59 22.16
N TRP A 363 -1.95 12.18 22.82
CA TRP A 363 -1.27 13.37 22.29
C TRP A 363 -0.27 12.93 21.21
N ALA A 364 -0.28 13.60 20.05
CA ALA A 364 0.63 13.32 18.94
C ALA A 364 2.11 13.37 19.36
N ASP A 365 2.46 14.35 20.19
CA ASP A 365 3.83 14.62 20.66
C ASP A 365 4.17 13.93 21.99
N SER A 366 3.30 13.04 22.51
CA SER A 366 3.57 12.27 23.74
C SER A 366 4.83 11.39 23.66
N GLY A 367 5.25 11.07 22.44
CA GLY A 367 6.36 10.16 22.14
C GLY A 367 6.11 8.70 22.54
N LEU A 368 4.88 8.35 22.92
CA LEU A 368 4.35 7.03 22.60
C LEU A 368 4.17 7.02 21.08
N ALA A 369 5.12 6.41 20.38
CA ALA A 369 5.08 6.29 18.93
C ALA A 369 4.04 5.22 18.54
N VAL A 370 2.77 5.58 18.65
CA VAL A 370 1.65 4.78 18.14
C VAL A 370 1.77 4.77 16.61
N PRO A 371 1.99 3.61 15.97
CA PRO A 371 2.23 3.52 14.53
C PRO A 371 1.07 4.10 13.71
N GLU A 372 1.34 4.55 12.49
CA GLU A 372 0.30 5.15 11.65
C GLU A 372 -0.83 4.18 11.29
N ALA A 373 -0.54 2.86 11.28
CA ALA A 373 -1.57 1.81 11.22
C ALA A 373 -2.49 1.84 12.46
N SER A 374 -1.95 1.90 13.68
CA SER A 374 -2.73 1.99 14.91
C SER A 374 -3.50 3.32 15.03
N ARG A 375 -2.95 4.42 14.52
CA ARG A 375 -3.66 5.72 14.38
C ARG A 375 -4.81 5.63 13.38
N THR A 376 -4.59 4.97 12.25
CA THR A 376 -5.60 4.71 11.21
C THR A 376 -6.73 3.84 11.76
N LEU A 377 -6.41 2.77 12.50
CA LEU A 377 -7.40 1.93 13.18
C LEU A 377 -8.19 2.72 14.24
N MET A 378 -7.51 3.54 15.06
CA MET A 378 -8.19 4.43 16.02
C MET A 378 -9.18 5.36 15.32
N ALA A 379 -8.78 5.99 14.22
CA ALA A 379 -9.64 6.86 13.41
C ALA A 379 -10.80 6.09 12.76
N GLN A 380 -10.55 4.91 12.18
CA GLN A 380 -11.58 4.10 11.51
C GLN A 380 -12.62 3.51 12.48
N HIS A 381 -12.21 3.09 13.68
CA HIS A 381 -13.11 2.48 14.67
C HIS A 381 -13.83 3.50 15.55
N SER A 382 -13.20 4.64 15.87
CA SER A 382 -13.74 5.61 16.85
C SER A 382 -13.93 7.03 16.30
N GLY A 383 -13.49 7.31 15.08
CA GLY A 383 -13.39 8.66 14.52
C GLY A 383 -12.21 9.48 15.05
N MET A 384 -11.56 9.04 16.14
CA MET A 384 -10.58 9.82 16.89
C MET A 384 -9.19 9.81 16.26
N VAL A 385 -8.53 10.96 16.23
CA VAL A 385 -7.13 11.14 15.78
C VAL A 385 -6.25 11.66 16.93
N PRO A 386 -4.91 11.52 16.87
CA PRO A 386 -4.02 12.04 17.90
C PRO A 386 -4.10 13.57 18.02
N LEU A 387 -4.22 14.09 19.24
CA LEU A 387 -4.35 15.52 19.51
C LEU A 387 -2.96 16.20 19.50
N PRO A 388 -2.73 17.27 18.71
CA PRO A 388 -1.47 18.03 18.76
C PRO A 388 -1.25 18.66 20.15
N ALA A 389 -0.01 18.68 20.66
CA ALA A 389 0.26 19.21 21.99
C ALA A 389 -0.11 20.69 22.15
N ALA A 390 -0.02 21.50 21.08
CA ALA A 390 -0.47 22.89 21.09
C ALA A 390 -2.00 23.03 21.27
N ASP A 391 -2.77 22.04 20.82
CA ASP A 391 -4.23 21.99 20.99
C ASP A 391 -4.59 21.46 22.38
N ALA A 392 -3.86 20.44 22.84
CA ALA A 392 -3.98 19.93 24.20
C ALA A 392 -3.65 20.99 25.27
N LEU A 393 -2.67 21.86 25.06
CA LEU A 393 -2.36 22.97 25.98
C LEU A 393 -3.47 24.04 26.00
N ARG A 394 -4.11 24.36 24.86
CA ARG A 394 -5.28 25.25 24.84
C ARG A 394 -6.47 24.62 25.55
N ALA A 395 -6.69 23.32 25.37
CA ALA A 395 -7.71 22.57 26.10
C ALA A 395 -7.42 22.55 27.62
N PHE A 396 -6.15 22.37 28.02
CA PHE A 396 -5.72 22.41 29.43
C PHE A 396 -6.04 23.76 30.07
N ASP A 397 -5.65 24.89 29.46
CA ASP A 397 -5.95 26.23 29.99
C ASP A 397 -7.47 26.46 30.10
N THR A 398 -8.22 26.04 29.07
CA THR A 398 -9.68 26.14 29.01
C THR A 398 -10.34 25.32 30.12
N PHE A 399 -9.92 24.07 30.31
CA PHE A 399 -10.43 23.17 31.35
C PHE A 399 -9.98 23.59 32.75
N LEU A 400 -8.86 24.30 32.88
CA LEU A 400 -8.39 24.88 34.13
C LEU A 400 -9.19 26.13 34.55
N ALA A 401 -9.73 26.88 33.58
CA ALA A 401 -10.61 28.03 33.79
C ALA A 401 -12.12 27.71 33.81
N GLY A 402 -12.56 26.61 33.20
CA GLY A 402 -13.97 26.22 33.06
C GLY A 402 -14.64 25.73 34.34
N ALA A 403 -15.96 25.51 34.30
CA ALA A 403 -16.74 25.02 35.45
C ALA A 403 -16.58 23.51 35.70
N GLU A 404 -16.54 22.72 34.63
CA GLU A 404 -16.71 21.26 34.72
C GLU A 404 -15.62 20.53 35.52
N PRO A 405 -15.99 19.50 36.32
CA PRO A 405 -15.04 18.68 37.07
C PRO A 405 -14.46 17.52 36.25
N ARG A 406 -15.10 17.12 35.15
CA ARG A 406 -14.72 15.98 34.28
C ARG A 406 -14.67 16.30 32.77
N PRO A 407 -14.06 17.41 32.33
CA PRO A 407 -13.97 17.73 30.91
C PRO A 407 -13.10 16.73 30.13
N GLY A 408 -13.55 16.33 28.94
CA GLY A 408 -12.77 15.55 27.98
C GLY A 408 -12.53 16.32 26.69
N VAL A 409 -11.46 15.98 25.98
CA VAL A 409 -11.21 16.50 24.62
C VAL A 409 -10.98 15.34 23.66
N VAL A 410 -11.53 15.44 22.46
CA VAL A 410 -11.35 14.47 21.38
C VAL A 410 -11.10 15.22 20.09
N ALA A 411 -10.01 14.90 19.40
CA ALA A 411 -9.81 15.31 18.02
C ALA A 411 -10.43 14.27 17.09
N TYR A 412 -11.21 14.70 16.11
CA TYR A 412 -11.87 13.84 15.13
C TYR A 412 -11.36 14.11 13.72
N ASP A 413 -11.28 13.08 12.88
CA ASP A 413 -11.20 13.29 11.43
C ASP A 413 -12.55 13.86 10.90
N PRO A 414 -12.57 15.00 10.17
CA PRO A 414 -13.81 15.63 9.72
C PRO A 414 -14.64 14.82 8.71
N GLY A 415 -14.02 13.87 8.00
CA GLY A 415 -14.71 12.93 7.11
C GLY A 415 -15.35 11.78 7.89
N LEU A 416 -14.59 11.17 8.81
CA LEU A 416 -15.04 10.02 9.59
C LEU A 416 -16.03 10.39 10.71
N ARG A 417 -16.00 11.62 11.25
CA ARG A 417 -17.00 12.10 12.24
C ARG A 417 -18.43 11.88 11.73
N ARG A 418 -18.71 12.27 10.48
CA ARG A 418 -20.03 12.10 9.82
C ARG A 418 -20.45 10.64 9.67
N MET A 419 -19.49 9.73 9.43
CA MET A 419 -19.76 8.29 9.38
C MET A 419 -20.08 7.73 10.77
N SER A 420 -19.37 8.17 11.82
CA SER A 420 -19.66 7.74 13.21
C SER A 420 -21.01 8.27 13.72
N GLU A 421 -21.38 9.50 13.36
CA GLU A 421 -22.68 10.11 13.63
C GLU A 421 -23.81 9.35 12.91
N ALA A 422 -23.64 9.08 11.61
CA ALA A 422 -24.61 8.31 10.83
C ALA A 422 -24.77 6.86 11.33
N ARG A 423 -23.69 6.24 11.83
CA ARG A 423 -23.70 4.88 12.38
C ARG A 423 -24.48 4.82 13.70
N ARG A 424 -24.20 5.74 14.64
CA ARG A 424 -24.98 5.88 15.89
C ARG A 424 -26.44 6.20 15.64
N ALA A 425 -26.75 6.98 14.60
CA ALA A 425 -28.13 7.26 14.19
C ALA A 425 -28.82 6.06 13.50
N GLY A 426 -28.08 5.11 12.93
CA GLY A 426 -28.61 3.90 12.30
C GLY A 426 -28.82 2.73 13.27
N GLU A 427 -27.98 2.63 14.32
CA GLU A 427 -28.02 1.52 15.29
C GLU A 427 -29.28 1.52 16.18
N THR A 428 -30.02 2.63 16.24
CA THR A 428 -31.38 2.69 16.85
C THR A 428 -32.49 2.11 15.97
N GLY A 429 -32.18 1.59 14.77
CA GLY A 429 -33.16 1.28 13.72
C GLY A 429 -33.08 -0.08 13.02
N ALA A 430 -32.30 -1.05 13.49
CA ALA A 430 -32.02 -2.29 12.73
C ALA A 430 -31.99 -3.62 13.54
N ALA A 431 -33.11 -4.01 14.16
CA ALA A 431 -33.22 -5.26 14.94
C ALA A 431 -34.06 -6.37 14.25
N ALA A 432 -33.76 -6.73 12.99
CA ALA A 432 -34.27 -7.96 12.34
C ALA A 432 -33.48 -8.34 11.07
N GLY A 433 -32.81 -9.50 11.07
CA GLY A 433 -32.13 -10.06 9.88
C GLY A 433 -31.44 -11.39 10.21
N GLY A 434 -31.75 -12.46 9.47
CA GLY A 434 -31.33 -13.84 9.82
C GLY A 434 -30.02 -14.29 9.18
N VAL A 435 -29.26 -15.12 9.91
CA VAL A 435 -28.01 -15.75 9.43
C VAL A 435 -28.31 -17.01 8.59
N PRO A 436 -27.76 -17.17 7.37
CA PRO A 436 -27.87 -18.42 6.62
C PRO A 436 -26.88 -19.48 7.14
N THR A 437 -27.39 -20.64 7.56
CA THR A 437 -26.55 -21.81 7.89
C THR A 437 -26.09 -22.57 6.64
N ALA A 438 -24.81 -22.90 6.55
CA ALA A 438 -24.28 -23.89 5.61
C ALA A 438 -23.34 -24.85 6.35
N ALA A 439 -23.71 -26.14 6.43
CA ALA A 439 -22.92 -27.16 7.11
C ALA A 439 -21.85 -27.77 6.19
N ARG A 440 -20.74 -28.25 6.77
CA ARG A 440 -19.77 -29.13 6.09
C ARG A 440 -19.63 -30.43 6.89
N SER A 441 -19.70 -31.55 6.20
CA SER A 441 -19.70 -32.91 6.79
C SER A 441 -18.28 -33.38 7.16
N ALA A 442 -18.18 -34.21 8.19
CA ALA A 442 -16.92 -34.83 8.61
C ALA A 442 -16.70 -36.22 7.98
N THR A 443 -15.45 -36.53 7.63
CA THR A 443 -14.94 -37.87 7.33
C THR A 443 -13.48 -38.00 7.77
N GLY A 444 -13.17 -38.94 8.67
CA GLY A 444 -11.78 -39.38 8.93
C GLY A 444 -11.34 -40.44 7.91
N ALA A 445 -10.14 -41.04 7.97
CA ALA A 445 -9.01 -40.93 8.90
C ALA A 445 -7.75 -41.54 8.20
N PRO A 446 -6.74 -42.11 8.89
CA PRO A 446 -5.66 -41.45 9.64
C PRO A 446 -4.27 -41.63 9.00
N ALA A 447 -3.30 -40.79 9.36
CA ALA A 447 -1.87 -41.04 9.10
C ALA A 447 -0.99 -40.50 10.26
N GLY A 448 -0.30 -41.40 10.96
CA GLY A 448 0.59 -41.06 12.08
C GLY A 448 2.06 -40.86 11.68
N ALA A 449 2.90 -40.55 12.66
CA ALA A 449 4.36 -40.41 12.59
C ALA A 449 4.96 -39.17 11.88
N SER A 450 4.23 -38.46 11.00
CA SER A 450 4.71 -37.16 10.46
C SER A 450 4.16 -35.93 11.18
N ALA A 451 3.00 -36.03 11.83
CA ALA A 451 2.33 -34.89 12.47
C ALA A 451 2.99 -34.43 13.79
N ALA A 452 3.81 -35.28 14.41
CA ALA A 452 4.39 -35.01 15.73
C ALA A 452 5.49 -33.94 15.70
N SER A 453 6.25 -33.82 14.59
CA SER A 453 7.23 -32.75 14.39
C SER A 453 6.57 -31.42 14.01
N ALA A 454 5.50 -31.46 13.20
CA ALA A 454 4.70 -30.29 12.82
C ALA A 454 4.06 -29.63 14.05
N GLY A 455 3.27 -30.37 14.83
CA GLY A 455 2.58 -29.83 16.02
C GLY A 455 3.52 -29.21 17.07
N SER A 456 4.76 -29.68 17.16
CA SER A 456 5.77 -29.09 18.06
C SER A 456 6.24 -27.71 17.58
N VAL A 457 6.51 -27.56 16.27
CA VAL A 457 6.90 -26.29 15.65
C VAL A 457 5.71 -25.33 15.57
N GLU A 458 4.50 -25.84 15.29
CA GLU A 458 3.25 -25.09 15.37
C GLU A 458 3.07 -24.45 16.75
N GLN A 459 3.14 -25.24 17.84
CA GLN A 459 2.97 -24.76 19.22
C GLN A 459 4.01 -23.70 19.60
N GLU A 460 5.24 -23.82 19.10
CA GLU A 460 6.32 -22.89 19.41
C GLU A 460 6.27 -21.60 18.57
N LEU A 461 5.90 -21.68 17.29
CA LEU A 461 5.54 -20.52 16.47
C LEU A 461 4.33 -19.77 17.05
N ARG A 462 3.34 -20.51 17.56
CA ARG A 462 2.19 -19.97 18.30
C ARG A 462 2.62 -19.10 19.46
N SER A 463 3.56 -19.59 20.27
CA SER A 463 4.08 -18.88 21.44
C SER A 463 4.93 -17.67 21.06
N LEU A 464 5.78 -17.80 20.02
CA LEU A 464 6.54 -16.67 19.46
C LEU A 464 5.63 -15.56 18.90
N ALA A 465 4.48 -15.93 18.33
CA ALA A 465 3.49 -15.01 17.80
C ALA A 465 2.59 -14.40 18.89
N ALA A 466 2.12 -15.19 19.85
CA ALA A 466 1.36 -14.72 21.02
C ALA A 466 2.17 -13.71 21.83
N GLY A 467 3.48 -13.98 22.02
CA GLY A 467 4.45 -13.05 22.60
C GLY A 467 4.86 -11.85 21.71
N PHE A 468 4.22 -11.67 20.55
CA PHE A 468 4.26 -10.43 19.77
C PHE A 468 2.89 -9.72 19.80
N LEU A 469 1.81 -10.48 19.59
CA LEU A 469 0.43 -9.99 19.54
C LEU A 469 -0.17 -9.67 20.91
N MET A 470 0.51 -10.04 22.00
CA MET A 470 0.10 -9.84 23.41
C MET A 470 -1.18 -10.59 23.83
N VAL A 471 -1.54 -11.67 23.11
CA VAL A 471 -2.71 -12.54 23.36
C VAL A 471 -2.30 -13.92 23.93
N SER A 472 -3.23 -14.86 24.08
CA SER A 472 -2.90 -16.26 24.39
C SER A 472 -2.38 -17.04 23.19
N ASP A 473 -1.49 -17.98 23.44
CA ASP A 473 -1.12 -19.05 22.50
C ASP A 473 -2.40 -19.70 21.94
N ASP A 474 -3.38 -19.99 22.80
CA ASP A 474 -4.69 -20.53 22.40
C ASP A 474 -5.58 -19.54 21.62
N ASP A 475 -5.38 -18.23 21.78
CA ASP A 475 -6.09 -17.18 21.02
C ASP A 475 -5.45 -16.97 19.63
N VAL A 476 -4.18 -17.34 19.46
CA VAL A 476 -3.51 -17.37 18.16
C VAL A 476 -4.05 -18.54 17.36
N ASP A 477 -5.01 -18.26 16.49
CA ASP A 477 -5.40 -19.15 15.42
C ASP A 477 -4.26 -19.30 14.41
N LEU A 478 -3.65 -20.49 14.36
CA LEU A 478 -2.57 -20.81 13.46
C LEU A 478 -2.97 -20.70 11.97
N SER A 479 -4.26 -20.78 11.66
CA SER A 479 -4.83 -20.77 10.30
C SER A 479 -5.30 -19.39 9.82
N THR A 480 -5.41 -18.40 10.71
CA THR A 480 -5.70 -17.01 10.32
C THR A 480 -4.46 -16.34 9.72
N ASN A 481 -4.67 -15.40 8.79
CA ASN A 481 -3.58 -14.66 8.15
C ASN A 481 -2.81 -13.82 9.20
N LEU A 482 -1.48 -13.85 9.16
CA LEU A 482 -0.60 -13.13 10.10
C LEU A 482 -0.95 -11.64 10.23
N MET A 483 -1.32 -10.96 9.15
CA MET A 483 -1.67 -9.54 9.23
C MET A 483 -3.14 -9.29 9.60
N GLU A 484 -4.00 -10.32 9.50
CA GLU A 484 -5.34 -10.31 10.10
C GLU A 484 -5.30 -10.66 11.61
N LEU A 485 -4.27 -11.41 12.05
CA LEU A 485 -3.90 -11.57 13.47
C LEU A 485 -3.28 -10.30 14.07
N GLY A 486 -2.83 -9.33 13.25
CA GLY A 486 -2.32 -8.03 13.71
C GLY A 486 -0.83 -7.75 13.46
N PHE A 487 -0.11 -8.61 12.74
CA PHE A 487 1.27 -8.30 12.31
C PHE A 487 1.28 -7.21 11.20
N ASP A 488 2.29 -6.34 11.21
CA ASP A 488 2.76 -5.51 10.09
C ASP A 488 4.12 -5.97 9.55
N SER A 489 4.59 -5.42 8.43
CA SER A 489 5.86 -5.84 7.79
C SER A 489 7.13 -5.70 8.66
N ILE A 490 7.12 -4.85 9.70
CA ILE A 490 8.23 -4.71 10.65
C ILE A 490 8.15 -5.85 11.67
N SER A 491 6.96 -6.12 12.21
CA SER A 491 6.73 -7.25 13.11
C SER A 491 6.90 -8.63 12.45
N LEU A 492 6.55 -8.78 11.17
CA LEU A 492 6.86 -9.98 10.37
C LEU A 492 8.38 -10.19 10.28
N THR A 493 9.14 -9.10 10.12
CA THR A 493 10.61 -9.13 10.12
C THR A 493 11.17 -9.52 11.49
N GLU A 494 10.58 -9.03 12.59
CA GLU A 494 11.01 -9.42 13.94
C GLU A 494 10.59 -10.86 14.30
N LEU A 495 9.41 -11.33 13.88
CA LEU A 495 8.98 -12.73 14.04
C LEU A 495 9.99 -13.66 13.38
N ILE A 496 10.38 -13.41 12.13
CA ILE A 496 11.45 -14.20 11.48
C ILE A 496 12.79 -14.07 12.19
N THR A 497 13.14 -12.90 12.72
CA THR A 497 14.36 -12.74 13.53
C THR A 497 14.33 -13.64 14.79
N ARG A 498 13.18 -13.76 15.45
CA ARG A 498 12.97 -14.66 16.60
C ARG A 498 12.96 -16.15 16.19
N VAL A 499 12.34 -16.52 15.07
CA VAL A 499 12.35 -17.90 14.52
C VAL A 499 13.77 -18.33 14.15
N ASN A 500 14.52 -17.46 13.47
CA ASN A 500 15.94 -17.67 13.14
C ASN A 500 16.78 -17.91 14.40
N ALA A 501 16.65 -17.02 15.39
CA ALA A 501 17.36 -17.15 16.66
C ALA A 501 16.96 -18.41 17.46
N ARG A 502 15.69 -18.85 17.37
CA ARG A 502 15.18 -20.02 18.09
C ARG A 502 15.66 -21.34 17.51
N TYR A 503 15.72 -21.47 16.18
CA TYR A 503 16.05 -22.72 15.50
C TYR A 503 17.47 -22.76 14.89
N GLY A 504 18.24 -21.67 15.00
CA GLY A 504 19.56 -21.56 14.35
C GLY A 504 19.46 -21.46 12.82
N LEU A 505 18.32 -21.00 12.30
CA LEU A 505 18.02 -20.88 10.88
C LEU A 505 18.36 -19.50 10.35
N ASP A 506 18.49 -19.40 9.03
CA ASP A 506 18.63 -18.14 8.31
C ASP A 506 17.48 -18.02 7.29
N LEU A 507 16.29 -17.59 7.73
CA LEU A 507 15.09 -17.36 6.92
C LEU A 507 14.94 -15.86 6.60
N LEU A 508 14.20 -15.53 5.53
CA LEU A 508 13.89 -14.16 5.13
C LEU A 508 12.47 -13.74 5.57
N PRO A 509 12.21 -12.45 5.86
CA PRO A 509 10.85 -11.95 6.11
C PRO A 509 9.85 -12.22 4.98
N THR A 510 10.33 -12.36 3.74
CA THR A 510 9.54 -12.75 2.56
C THR A 510 8.80 -14.08 2.74
N VAL A 511 9.34 -14.99 3.56
CA VAL A 511 8.72 -16.30 3.83
C VAL A 511 7.34 -16.19 4.48
N LEU A 512 7.03 -15.08 5.17
CA LEU A 512 5.72 -14.84 5.81
C LEU A 512 4.65 -14.32 4.85
N PHE A 513 5.02 -13.97 3.61
CA PHE A 513 4.06 -13.80 2.53
C PHE A 513 3.79 -15.16 1.86
N GLU A 514 4.81 -16.01 1.73
CA GLU A 514 4.71 -17.38 1.20
C GLU A 514 3.90 -18.32 2.10
N ALA A 515 4.15 -18.24 3.40
CA ALA A 515 3.42 -18.87 4.48
C ALA A 515 2.65 -17.79 5.25
N PRO A 516 1.46 -17.36 4.76
CA PRO A 516 0.71 -16.25 5.34
C PRO A 516 0.03 -16.58 6.68
N THR A 517 0.20 -17.79 7.20
CA THR A 517 -0.37 -18.29 8.47
C THR A 517 0.73 -19.03 9.24
N LEU A 518 0.59 -19.17 10.55
CA LEU A 518 1.60 -19.86 11.38
C LEU A 518 1.61 -21.37 11.15
N GLU A 519 0.46 -21.96 10.81
CA GLU A 519 0.30 -23.34 10.33
C GLU A 519 1.14 -23.57 9.06
N ALA A 520 0.97 -22.73 8.04
CA ALA A 520 1.73 -22.81 6.79
C ALA A 520 3.23 -22.59 6.99
N LEU A 521 3.61 -21.80 8.00
CA LEU A 521 5.01 -21.58 8.37
C LEU A 521 5.59 -22.83 9.06
N ALA A 522 4.85 -23.45 9.98
CA ALA A 522 5.27 -24.68 10.65
C ALA A 522 5.44 -25.84 9.67
N GLU A 523 4.45 -26.06 8.80
CA GLU A 523 4.52 -27.08 7.72
C GLU A 523 5.78 -26.91 6.89
N ARG A 524 6.10 -25.66 6.50
CA ARG A 524 7.27 -25.36 5.69
C ARG A 524 8.57 -25.54 6.47
N LEU A 525 8.65 -25.07 7.70
CA LEU A 525 9.84 -25.24 8.53
C LEU A 525 10.20 -26.72 8.72
N VAL A 526 9.21 -27.58 8.95
CA VAL A 526 9.41 -29.04 9.10
C VAL A 526 9.74 -29.72 7.76
N ARG A 527 9.25 -29.20 6.64
CA ARG A 527 9.56 -29.68 5.28
C ARG A 527 10.97 -29.31 4.84
N ASP A 528 11.37 -28.07 5.06
CA ASP A 528 12.63 -27.49 4.59
C ASP A 528 13.80 -27.83 5.56
N HIS A 529 13.51 -28.06 6.85
CA HIS A 529 14.49 -28.37 7.90
C HIS A 529 14.01 -29.51 8.84
N PRO A 530 14.00 -30.79 8.39
CA PRO A 530 13.35 -31.91 9.10
C PRO A 530 13.92 -32.28 10.49
N ASP A 531 15.05 -31.70 10.90
CA ASP A 531 15.66 -31.95 12.22
C ASP A 531 15.12 -31.06 13.35
N ILE A 532 14.51 -29.90 13.05
CA ILE A 532 14.07 -28.94 14.09
C ILE A 532 12.93 -29.48 14.98
N GLY A 533 12.19 -30.49 14.49
CA GLY A 533 11.07 -31.11 15.18
C GLY A 533 11.44 -32.37 15.99
N ARG A 534 12.72 -32.63 16.25
CA ARG A 534 13.21 -33.77 17.03
C ARG A 534 13.51 -33.37 18.48
N THR A 535 12.75 -33.88 19.43
CA THR A 535 13.10 -33.79 20.86
C THR A 535 14.33 -34.64 21.16
N PRO A 536 15.37 -34.11 21.83
CA PRO A 536 16.50 -34.90 22.30
C PRO A 536 16.10 -35.67 23.57
N ASP A 537 15.91 -36.98 23.44
CA ASP A 537 15.61 -37.85 24.59
C ASP A 537 16.77 -37.92 25.61
N ALA A 538 16.39 -38.21 26.85
CA ALA A 538 17.29 -38.22 28.02
C ALA A 538 18.32 -39.38 27.99
N PRO A 539 19.43 -39.28 28.77
CA PRO A 539 20.66 -40.00 28.44
C PRO A 539 20.68 -41.46 28.91
N ASP A 540 21.11 -42.35 28.01
CA ASP A 540 21.53 -43.71 28.34
C ASP A 540 23.05 -43.81 28.51
N ALA A 541 23.50 -44.59 29.48
CA ALA A 541 24.91 -44.79 29.83
C ALA A 541 25.54 -45.97 29.05
N PRO A 542 26.87 -46.08 28.94
CA PRO A 542 27.49 -46.68 27.76
C PRO A 542 27.63 -48.22 27.76
N GLY A 543 27.39 -48.83 26.60
CA GLY A 543 27.72 -50.24 26.31
C GLY A 543 27.72 -50.57 24.81
N ALA A 544 28.91 -50.75 24.22
CA ALA A 544 29.13 -51.22 22.84
C ALA A 544 29.73 -52.66 22.87
N PRO A 545 30.04 -53.36 21.74
CA PRO A 545 29.94 -52.99 20.31
C PRO A 545 29.46 -54.12 19.34
N ALA A 546 29.59 -53.91 18.00
CA ALA A 546 30.08 -54.90 16.99
C ALA A 546 29.20 -56.10 16.52
N VAL A 547 29.12 -56.56 15.24
CA VAL A 547 29.43 -56.03 13.86
C VAL A 547 28.38 -56.62 12.80
N PRO A 548 28.56 -56.92 11.46
CA PRO A 548 27.44 -56.87 10.49
C PRO A 548 27.16 -58.12 9.59
N ALA A 549 26.06 -58.08 8.81
CA ALA A 549 25.89 -58.69 7.46
C ALA A 549 24.73 -57.96 6.72
N ALA A 550 24.66 -57.67 5.40
CA ALA A 550 25.39 -58.01 4.17
C ALA A 550 24.66 -58.99 3.21
N SER A 551 24.23 -58.49 2.03
CA SER A 551 23.63 -59.22 0.88
C SER A 551 22.20 -59.79 1.15
N VAL A 552 21.33 -60.14 0.18
CA VAL A 552 21.50 -60.51 -1.25
C VAL A 552 20.35 -59.97 -2.14
N ALA A 553 20.65 -59.67 -3.40
CA ALA A 553 19.72 -59.75 -4.55
C ALA A 553 20.36 -60.70 -5.60
N PRO A 554 19.61 -61.52 -6.39
CA PRO A 554 18.78 -60.98 -7.49
C PRO A 554 17.49 -61.78 -7.87
N THR A 555 16.84 -61.32 -8.96
CA THR A 555 15.77 -61.90 -9.81
C THR A 555 16.11 -63.28 -10.45
N PRO A 556 15.21 -64.05 -11.15
CA PRO A 556 14.17 -63.58 -12.12
C PRO A 556 12.85 -64.40 -12.34
N ALA A 557 11.95 -63.87 -13.21
CA ALA A 557 11.00 -64.54 -14.13
C ALA A 557 9.84 -65.43 -13.57
N ALA A 558 8.70 -65.69 -14.26
CA ALA A 558 7.97 -65.02 -15.37
C ALA A 558 6.55 -65.67 -15.56
N ASP A 559 5.73 -65.09 -16.46
CA ASP A 559 4.52 -65.62 -17.15
C ASP A 559 3.19 -65.92 -16.40
N GLY A 560 2.05 -65.55 -17.05
CA GLY A 560 0.68 -66.08 -16.75
C GLY A 560 -0.51 -65.09 -16.85
N GLY A 561 -1.28 -65.10 -17.96
CA GLY A 561 -2.65 -64.52 -18.06
C GLY A 561 -3.76 -65.57 -17.81
N PRO A 562 -5.08 -65.38 -18.12
CA PRO A 562 -5.80 -64.30 -18.86
C PRO A 562 -6.93 -63.64 -17.99
N GLY A 563 -7.96 -62.88 -18.45
CA GLY A 563 -8.29 -62.22 -19.73
C GLY A 563 -9.83 -62.13 -20.04
N HIS A 564 -10.28 -61.01 -20.67
CA HIS A 564 -11.66 -60.63 -21.10
C HIS A 564 -12.74 -60.35 -19.99
N VAL A 565 -13.64 -59.33 -20.02
CA VAL A 565 -14.44 -58.57 -21.07
C VAL A 565 -15.77 -59.29 -21.43
N PRO A 566 -16.95 -58.66 -21.76
CA PRO A 566 -17.36 -57.24 -21.97
C PRO A 566 -18.67 -56.77 -21.25
N VAL A 567 -19.20 -55.55 -21.54
CA VAL A 567 -20.55 -55.22 -22.14
C VAL A 567 -20.93 -53.71 -21.98
N ARG A 568 -21.90 -53.20 -22.77
CA ARG A 568 -22.15 -51.79 -23.17
C ARG A 568 -23.64 -51.42 -23.25
N ALA A 569 -24.01 -50.17 -22.95
CA ALA A 569 -25.25 -49.50 -23.41
C ALA A 569 -25.18 -47.95 -23.20
N GLN A 570 -25.88 -47.05 -23.91
CA GLN A 570 -26.21 -46.96 -25.35
C GLN A 570 -26.61 -45.49 -25.69
N GLN A 571 -26.72 -45.10 -26.97
CA GLN A 571 -26.88 -43.70 -27.42
C GLN A 571 -28.03 -43.53 -28.46
N PRO A 572 -28.82 -42.44 -28.45
CA PRO A 572 -29.82 -42.11 -29.50
C PRO A 572 -29.24 -41.37 -30.74
N PRO A 573 -29.97 -41.31 -31.88
CA PRO A 573 -29.43 -40.93 -33.21
C PRO A 573 -29.69 -39.48 -33.68
N PRO A 574 -29.01 -39.00 -34.75
CA PRO A 574 -29.17 -37.68 -35.35
C PRO A 574 -30.11 -37.63 -36.60
N PRO A 575 -30.49 -36.43 -37.09
CA PRO A 575 -31.12 -36.20 -38.41
C PRO A 575 -30.14 -36.21 -39.60
N ALA A 576 -30.67 -36.05 -40.83
CA ALA A 576 -29.96 -36.23 -42.11
C ALA A 576 -29.49 -34.89 -42.79
N PRO A 577 -28.61 -34.94 -43.83
CA PRO A 577 -27.85 -33.77 -44.31
C PRO A 577 -28.25 -33.21 -45.70
N GLU A 578 -27.79 -31.99 -46.01
CA GLU A 578 -27.58 -31.45 -47.37
C GLU A 578 -26.40 -30.42 -47.37
N PRO A 579 -25.91 -29.89 -48.53
CA PRO A 579 -24.47 -29.89 -48.82
C PRO A 579 -23.68 -28.60 -48.52
N ALA A 580 -22.35 -28.75 -48.48
CA ALA A 580 -21.37 -27.71 -48.16
C ALA A 580 -20.79 -26.96 -49.39
N PRO A 581 -20.22 -25.76 -49.17
CA PRO A 581 -19.20 -25.16 -50.02
C PRO A 581 -17.83 -25.06 -49.32
N ALA A 582 -16.77 -25.54 -49.99
CA ALA A 582 -15.34 -25.26 -49.77
C ALA A 582 -14.77 -25.40 -48.33
N GLU A 583 -14.14 -26.54 -48.05
CA GLU A 583 -13.28 -26.71 -46.87
C GLU A 583 -11.95 -25.96 -47.04
N ASN A 584 -11.67 -25.00 -46.14
CA ASN A 584 -10.29 -24.68 -45.77
C ASN A 584 -9.74 -25.85 -44.92
N PRO A 585 -8.44 -26.21 -45.01
CA PRO A 585 -7.88 -27.31 -44.22
C PRO A 585 -8.00 -27.00 -42.72
N PRO A 586 -8.45 -27.98 -41.89
CA PRO A 586 -8.74 -27.73 -40.49
C PRO A 586 -7.47 -27.42 -39.69
N VAL A 587 -7.48 -26.30 -38.95
CA VAL A 587 -6.41 -25.90 -38.03
C VAL A 587 -6.31 -26.95 -36.92
N SER A 588 -5.10 -27.47 -36.68
CA SER A 588 -4.90 -28.55 -35.71
C SER A 588 -5.14 -28.07 -34.28
N ALA A 589 -6.08 -28.70 -33.59
CA ALA A 589 -6.37 -28.45 -32.18
C ALA A 589 -5.25 -29.01 -31.27
N GLY A 590 -4.16 -28.24 -31.12
CA GLY A 590 -3.01 -28.61 -30.30
C GLY A 590 -1.82 -27.65 -30.33
N ALA A 591 -2.00 -26.40 -30.79
CA ALA A 591 -0.92 -25.43 -30.87
C ALA A 591 -0.63 -24.79 -29.50
N THR A 592 0.58 -25.00 -28.97
CA THR A 592 1.19 -24.08 -28.00
C THR A 592 1.42 -22.72 -28.65
N GLY A 593 1.32 -21.65 -27.87
CA GLY A 593 0.89 -20.33 -28.37
C GLY A 593 1.75 -19.70 -29.48
N THR A 594 1.11 -19.25 -30.56
CA THR A 594 1.71 -18.53 -31.69
C THR A 594 2.61 -17.37 -31.20
N PRO A 595 3.91 -17.33 -31.54
CA PRO A 595 4.77 -16.21 -31.17
C PRO A 595 4.35 -14.91 -31.86
N ILE A 596 4.49 -13.78 -31.17
CA ILE A 596 4.13 -12.45 -31.67
C ILE A 596 5.43 -11.65 -31.88
N ALA A 597 5.63 -11.11 -33.07
CA ALA A 597 6.73 -10.21 -33.38
C ALA A 597 6.42 -8.79 -32.88
N VAL A 598 7.41 -8.16 -32.24
CA VAL A 598 7.53 -6.70 -32.15
C VAL A 598 8.15 -6.25 -33.46
N ILE A 599 7.36 -5.62 -34.32
CA ILE A 599 7.82 -5.19 -35.66
C ILE A 599 8.22 -3.72 -35.73
N GLY A 600 7.86 -2.90 -34.74
CA GLY A 600 8.33 -1.52 -34.63
C GLY A 600 8.05 -0.95 -33.26
N MET A 601 8.79 0.10 -32.87
CA MET A 601 8.69 0.68 -31.54
C MET A 601 9.10 2.16 -31.48
N ALA A 602 8.48 2.92 -30.59
CA ALA A 602 8.85 4.30 -30.27
C ALA A 602 8.52 4.65 -28.81
N GLY A 603 9.10 5.73 -28.30
CA GLY A 603 8.82 6.24 -26.97
C GLY A 603 9.70 7.41 -26.59
N ARG A 604 9.31 8.13 -25.54
CA ARG A 604 9.94 9.35 -25.03
C ARG A 604 9.99 9.31 -23.51
N PHE A 605 11.15 9.67 -22.95
CA PHE A 605 11.53 9.39 -21.58
C PHE A 605 12.32 10.57 -20.98
N PRO A 606 12.47 10.65 -19.65
CA PRO A 606 13.17 11.75 -18.99
C PRO A 606 14.59 11.94 -19.52
N GLY A 607 14.80 13.07 -20.21
CA GLY A 607 16.07 13.40 -20.85
C GLY A 607 16.37 12.68 -22.18
N ALA A 608 15.37 12.02 -22.79
CA ALA A 608 15.48 11.25 -24.03
C ALA A 608 14.23 11.40 -24.92
N ASP A 609 14.34 12.20 -25.99
CA ASP A 609 13.27 12.43 -26.99
C ASP A 609 12.98 11.21 -27.90
N ASP A 610 13.88 10.22 -27.95
CA ASP A 610 13.70 8.98 -28.72
C ASP A 610 14.41 7.76 -28.08
N LEU A 611 14.25 6.58 -28.70
CA LEU A 611 14.82 5.32 -28.20
C LEU A 611 16.34 5.18 -28.33
N THR A 612 17.00 5.95 -29.21
CA THR A 612 18.47 6.03 -29.24
C THR A 612 18.95 6.78 -28.00
N ALA A 613 18.36 7.95 -27.72
CA ALA A 613 18.68 8.73 -26.55
C ALA A 613 18.35 7.99 -25.23
N LEU A 614 17.28 7.19 -25.20
CA LEU A 614 16.98 6.31 -24.06
C LEU A 614 18.10 5.29 -23.85
N TRP A 615 18.58 4.65 -24.93
CA TRP A 615 19.66 3.68 -24.81
C TRP A 615 20.95 4.33 -24.30
N ASP A 616 21.32 5.51 -24.78
CA ASP A 616 22.50 6.24 -24.31
C ASP A 616 22.41 6.54 -22.79
N VAL A 617 21.24 7.03 -22.32
CA VAL A 617 20.96 7.28 -20.89
C VAL A 617 21.10 6.01 -20.04
N VAL A 618 20.48 4.91 -20.48
CA VAL A 618 20.45 3.66 -19.71
C VAL A 618 21.81 2.97 -19.73
N ALA A 619 22.47 2.86 -20.88
CA ALA A 619 23.76 2.20 -21.02
C ALA A 619 24.90 2.92 -20.29
N ALA A 620 24.84 4.26 -20.21
CA ALA A 620 25.75 5.07 -19.40
C ALA A 620 25.44 5.02 -17.89
N GLY A 621 24.27 4.50 -17.48
CA GLY A 621 23.84 4.44 -16.08
C GLY A 621 23.47 5.80 -15.50
N GLU A 622 22.90 6.69 -16.32
CA GLU A 622 22.57 8.05 -15.89
C GLU A 622 21.29 8.11 -15.04
N ASP A 623 21.35 8.90 -13.96
CA ASP A 623 20.23 9.34 -13.12
C ASP A 623 19.64 10.62 -13.74
N ARG A 624 18.42 10.53 -14.30
CA ARG A 624 17.69 11.65 -14.90
C ARG A 624 16.55 12.17 -14.00
N ILE A 625 16.63 11.93 -12.68
CA ILE A 625 15.68 12.46 -11.70
C ILE A 625 16.00 13.94 -11.40
N GLY A 626 15.22 14.85 -11.96
CA GLY A 626 15.39 16.31 -11.85
C GLY A 626 14.39 16.99 -10.89
N PRO A 627 14.56 18.31 -10.64
CA PRO A 627 13.50 19.15 -10.09
C PRO A 627 12.40 19.39 -11.14
N VAL A 628 11.28 19.99 -10.72
CA VAL A 628 10.18 20.38 -11.62
C VAL A 628 10.66 21.32 -12.74
N PRO A 629 10.42 21.01 -14.04
CA PRO A 629 10.82 21.85 -15.16
C PRO A 629 10.17 23.24 -15.20
N ALA A 630 10.87 24.21 -15.79
CA ALA A 630 10.43 25.61 -15.88
C ALA A 630 9.15 25.81 -16.71
N ASP A 631 8.81 24.87 -17.59
CA ASP A 631 7.58 24.86 -18.40
C ASP A 631 6.36 24.24 -17.66
N ARG A 632 6.48 23.92 -16.37
CA ARG A 632 5.39 23.47 -15.48
C ARG A 632 4.93 24.55 -14.49
N PRO A 633 4.47 25.73 -14.93
CA PRO A 633 4.07 26.83 -14.04
C PRO A 633 2.93 26.47 -13.07
N ASP A 634 2.09 25.49 -13.38
CA ASP A 634 1.02 25.05 -12.48
C ASP A 634 1.53 24.18 -11.31
N LEU A 635 2.58 23.36 -11.52
CA LEU A 635 3.29 22.67 -10.43
C LEU A 635 4.16 23.62 -9.63
N LEU A 636 4.94 24.48 -10.30
CA LEU A 636 5.84 25.45 -9.66
C LEU A 636 5.10 26.50 -8.81
N ALA A 637 3.80 26.69 -9.04
CA ALA A 637 2.95 27.56 -8.21
C ALA A 637 2.55 26.92 -6.86
N ASP A 638 2.68 25.61 -6.68
CA ASP A 638 2.37 24.93 -5.42
C ASP A 638 3.61 24.85 -4.52
N PRO A 639 3.58 25.42 -3.29
CA PRO A 639 4.74 25.38 -2.39
C PRO A 639 5.21 23.97 -2.03
N ARG A 640 4.35 22.94 -2.11
CA ARG A 640 4.71 21.53 -1.86
C ARG A 640 5.67 20.98 -2.91
N MET A 641 5.64 21.51 -4.13
CA MET A 641 6.45 21.03 -5.26
C MET A 641 7.89 21.55 -5.28
N LYS A 642 8.22 22.53 -4.43
CA LYS A 642 9.51 23.23 -4.43
C LYS A 642 10.73 22.31 -4.33
N ASP A 643 10.67 21.33 -3.43
CA ASP A 643 11.78 20.43 -3.11
C ASP A 643 11.54 19.00 -3.66
N VAL A 644 10.50 18.81 -4.47
CA VAL A 644 10.15 17.53 -5.12
C VAL A 644 11.08 17.25 -6.29
N ARG A 645 11.45 15.97 -6.46
CA ARG A 645 12.20 15.47 -7.61
C ARG A 645 11.44 14.34 -8.31
N ALA A 646 11.53 14.30 -9.63
CA ALA A 646 10.98 13.24 -10.47
C ALA A 646 11.70 13.15 -11.83
N GLY A 647 11.47 12.06 -12.56
CA GLY A 647 11.86 11.96 -13.97
C GLY A 647 10.82 12.67 -14.83
N PHE A 648 11.08 13.90 -15.25
CA PHE A 648 10.15 14.68 -16.07
C PHE A 648 10.47 14.61 -17.57
N LEU A 649 9.45 14.74 -18.41
CA LEU A 649 9.61 15.07 -19.83
C LEU A 649 9.71 16.58 -20.01
N ASP A 650 10.58 17.02 -20.92
CA ASP A 650 10.56 18.40 -21.39
C ASP A 650 9.37 18.63 -22.34
N ARG A 651 8.85 19.87 -22.39
CA ARG A 651 7.99 20.39 -23.46
C ARG A 651 6.65 19.67 -23.66
N VAL A 652 6.01 19.16 -22.60
CA VAL A 652 4.76 18.39 -22.73
C VAL A 652 3.56 19.20 -23.25
N ALA A 653 3.67 20.52 -23.35
CA ALA A 653 2.68 21.33 -24.06
C ALA A 653 2.78 21.20 -25.60
N GLU A 654 3.92 20.79 -26.15
CA GLU A 654 4.20 20.78 -27.59
C GLU A 654 3.57 19.57 -28.31
N PHE A 655 2.79 19.84 -29.36
CA PHE A 655 2.11 18.85 -30.18
C PHE A 655 1.81 19.39 -31.58
N ASP A 656 1.97 18.58 -32.63
CA ASP A 656 1.56 18.98 -33.98
C ASP A 656 0.07 18.71 -34.22
N ALA A 657 -0.79 19.60 -33.72
CA ALA A 657 -2.24 19.51 -33.93
C ALA A 657 -2.61 19.48 -35.44
N THR A 658 -1.82 20.16 -36.29
CA THR A 658 -2.02 20.18 -37.74
C THR A 658 -1.71 18.82 -38.41
N ALA A 659 -0.95 17.94 -37.75
CA ALA A 659 -0.67 16.61 -38.26
C ALA A 659 -1.87 15.68 -38.23
N PHE A 660 -2.74 15.88 -37.25
CA PHE A 660 -3.87 14.99 -36.97
C PHE A 660 -5.22 15.64 -37.32
N GLY A 661 -5.21 16.77 -38.04
CA GLY A 661 -6.42 17.52 -38.40
C GLY A 661 -7.12 18.20 -37.22
N ILE A 662 -6.44 18.31 -36.06
CA ILE A 662 -7.00 18.79 -34.80
C ILE A 662 -6.91 20.32 -34.75
N SER A 663 -7.98 20.97 -34.31
CA SER A 663 -7.97 22.44 -34.17
C SER A 663 -7.10 22.89 -32.97
N PRO A 664 -6.44 24.06 -33.03
CA PRO A 664 -5.68 24.58 -31.89
C PRO A 664 -6.49 24.74 -30.59
N ARG A 665 -7.81 24.99 -30.69
CA ARG A 665 -8.72 25.03 -29.54
C ARG A 665 -8.92 23.64 -28.94
N GLU A 666 -9.20 22.63 -29.77
CA GLU A 666 -9.34 21.25 -29.29
C GLU A 666 -8.05 20.73 -28.66
N ALA A 667 -6.91 20.94 -29.33
CA ALA A 667 -5.59 20.53 -28.82
C ALA A 667 -5.25 21.17 -27.46
N GLY A 668 -5.78 22.37 -27.17
CA GLY A 668 -5.69 23.00 -25.85
C GLY A 668 -6.49 22.28 -24.76
N PHE A 669 -7.64 21.68 -25.08
CA PHE A 669 -8.45 20.91 -24.13
C PHE A 669 -8.08 19.41 -24.08
N MET A 670 -7.27 18.92 -25.01
CA MET A 670 -6.70 17.57 -24.94
C MET A 670 -5.63 17.45 -23.86
N ASP A 671 -5.78 16.45 -22.99
CA ASP A 671 -4.73 15.95 -22.11
C ASP A 671 -3.47 15.67 -22.96
N PRO A 672 -2.28 16.20 -22.58
CA PRO A 672 -1.07 15.92 -23.32
C PRO A 672 -0.70 14.42 -23.38
N GLN A 673 -1.25 13.59 -22.48
CA GLN A 673 -1.16 12.13 -22.59
C GLN A 673 -1.76 11.59 -23.90
N GLN A 674 -2.91 12.14 -24.35
CA GLN A 674 -3.49 11.79 -25.66
C GLN A 674 -2.60 12.28 -26.80
N ARG A 675 -2.03 13.49 -26.67
CA ARG A 675 -1.20 14.12 -27.70
C ARG A 675 0.09 13.37 -27.96
N HIS A 676 0.83 13.04 -26.89
CA HIS A 676 2.10 12.30 -27.02
C HIS A 676 1.90 10.83 -27.41
N PHE A 677 0.86 10.14 -26.94
CA PHE A 677 0.61 8.76 -27.36
C PHE A 677 0.23 8.65 -28.85
N LEU A 678 -0.49 9.65 -29.37
CA LEU A 678 -0.83 9.73 -30.79
C LEU A 678 0.40 9.97 -31.67
N GLU A 679 1.30 10.89 -31.30
CA GLU A 679 2.60 11.06 -31.98
C GLU A 679 3.47 9.79 -31.89
N VAL A 680 3.60 9.18 -30.71
CA VAL A 680 4.46 7.99 -30.50
C VAL A 680 3.90 6.76 -31.22
N THR A 681 2.58 6.63 -31.35
CA THR A 681 1.98 5.57 -32.19
C THR A 681 2.34 5.76 -33.67
N TRP A 682 2.27 6.99 -34.17
CA TRP A 682 2.66 7.33 -35.54
C TRP A 682 4.16 7.10 -35.79
N GLU A 683 5.01 7.36 -34.79
CA GLU A 683 6.44 7.05 -34.82
C GLU A 683 6.69 5.53 -34.84
N ALA A 684 6.02 4.75 -33.97
CA ALA A 684 6.18 3.30 -33.90
C ALA A 684 5.68 2.57 -35.16
N LEU A 685 4.60 3.04 -35.79
CA LEU A 685 4.13 2.54 -37.09
C LEU A 685 5.16 2.75 -38.19
N GLN A 686 5.80 3.92 -38.23
CA GLN A 686 6.88 4.18 -39.19
C GLN A 686 8.20 3.44 -38.83
N ASP A 687 8.50 3.15 -37.56
CA ASP A 687 9.60 2.25 -37.19
C ASP A 687 9.39 0.83 -37.74
N ALA A 688 8.15 0.35 -37.74
CA ALA A 688 7.75 -0.88 -38.43
C ALA A 688 7.78 -0.78 -39.97
N GLY A 689 8.13 0.37 -40.53
CA GLY A 689 8.06 0.64 -41.95
C GLY A 689 6.64 0.60 -42.51
N ARG A 690 5.61 0.87 -41.71
CA ARG A 690 4.20 0.87 -42.12
C ARG A 690 3.72 2.30 -42.38
N ARG A 691 2.97 2.53 -43.45
CA ARG A 691 2.28 3.82 -43.70
C ARG A 691 1.01 3.88 -42.83
N PRO A 692 0.82 4.86 -41.94
CA PRO A 692 -0.42 4.95 -41.15
C PRO A 692 -1.69 4.99 -42.02
N GLY A 693 -1.64 5.59 -43.22
CA GLY A 693 -2.73 5.58 -44.19
C GLY A 693 -3.03 4.23 -44.84
N GLU A 694 -2.09 3.27 -44.83
CA GLU A 694 -2.32 1.91 -45.37
C GLU A 694 -3.08 0.99 -44.40
N LEU A 695 -3.33 1.46 -43.17
CA LEU A 695 -4.09 0.75 -42.13
C LEU A 695 -5.57 1.15 -42.06
N ALA A 696 -6.01 2.13 -42.85
CA ALA A 696 -7.40 2.58 -42.87
C ALA A 696 -8.37 1.45 -43.23
N GLY A 697 -9.39 1.25 -42.41
CA GLY A 697 -10.38 0.18 -42.55
C GLY A 697 -9.91 -1.22 -42.10
N THR A 698 -8.63 -1.39 -41.72
CA THR A 698 -8.10 -2.70 -41.30
C THR A 698 -8.52 -3.09 -39.88
N ALA A 699 -8.51 -4.41 -39.59
CA ALA A 699 -8.63 -4.94 -38.24
C ALA A 699 -7.31 -4.75 -37.45
N THR A 700 -6.90 -3.48 -37.26
CA THR A 700 -5.79 -3.11 -36.37
C THR A 700 -6.33 -2.73 -35.00
N GLY A 701 -5.81 -3.34 -33.94
CA GLY A 701 -6.16 -3.03 -32.55
C GLY A 701 -5.27 -1.95 -31.91
N VAL A 702 -5.77 -1.29 -30.86
CA VAL A 702 -5.04 -0.28 -30.06
C VAL A 702 -5.28 -0.54 -28.57
N PHE A 703 -4.23 -0.79 -27.81
CA PHE A 703 -4.28 -1.12 -26.38
C PHE A 703 -3.31 -0.21 -25.61
N VAL A 704 -3.81 0.60 -24.67
CA VAL A 704 -2.98 1.59 -23.98
C VAL A 704 -3.18 1.60 -22.47
N GLY A 705 -2.07 1.50 -21.73
CA GLY A 705 -2.05 1.68 -20.29
C GLY A 705 -2.03 3.15 -19.88
N VAL A 706 -3.01 3.58 -19.09
CA VAL A 706 -3.11 4.92 -18.49
C VAL A 706 -3.87 4.83 -17.16
N ALA A 707 -3.62 5.75 -16.22
CA ALA A 707 -4.27 5.76 -14.90
C ALA A 707 -4.48 7.17 -14.33
N THR A 708 -3.55 8.09 -14.59
CA THR A 708 -3.52 9.45 -14.02
C THR A 708 -4.43 10.41 -14.78
N GLY A 709 -5.05 11.35 -14.05
CA GLY A 709 -6.07 12.29 -14.55
C GLY A 709 -5.71 13.76 -14.36
N ASP A 710 -4.42 14.06 -14.14
CA ASP A 710 -3.91 15.36 -13.70
C ASP A 710 -4.42 16.55 -14.53
N TYR A 711 -4.56 16.41 -15.85
CA TYR A 711 -5.04 17.51 -16.71
C TYR A 711 -6.51 17.86 -16.47
N ASN A 712 -7.34 16.88 -16.10
CA ASN A 712 -8.74 17.10 -15.71
C ASN A 712 -8.82 17.86 -14.38
N GLU A 713 -7.95 17.54 -13.41
CA GLU A 713 -7.87 18.27 -12.14
C GLU A 713 -7.39 19.71 -12.33
N LEU A 714 -6.37 19.92 -13.17
CA LEU A 714 -5.90 21.27 -13.51
C LEU A 714 -6.99 22.12 -14.18
N MET A 715 -7.76 21.55 -15.11
CA MET A 715 -8.91 22.26 -15.70
C MET A 715 -10.00 22.52 -14.67
N ALA A 716 -10.44 21.51 -13.92
CA ALA A 716 -11.48 21.66 -12.89
C ALA A 716 -11.14 22.71 -11.82
N SER A 717 -9.84 22.92 -11.52
CA SER A 717 -9.38 23.94 -10.57
C SER A 717 -9.21 25.35 -11.16
N ARG A 718 -9.23 25.54 -12.49
CA ARG A 718 -8.91 26.84 -13.14
C ARG A 718 -9.81 27.31 -14.29
N SER A 719 -10.56 26.43 -14.95
CA SER A 719 -11.49 26.82 -16.03
C SER A 719 -12.93 26.92 -15.52
N GLY A 720 -13.45 28.14 -15.41
CA GLY A 720 -14.80 28.41 -14.91
C GLY A 720 -15.95 28.17 -15.92
N ALA A 721 -15.67 27.56 -17.07
CA ALA A 721 -16.64 27.36 -18.15
C ALA A 721 -16.60 25.91 -18.68
N SER A 722 -17.78 25.37 -19.02
CA SER A 722 -17.90 24.04 -19.62
C SER A 722 -17.71 24.14 -21.14
N GLU A 723 -16.56 23.69 -21.63
CA GLU A 723 -16.19 23.72 -23.05
C GLU A 723 -16.45 22.37 -23.73
N ALA A 724 -16.95 22.40 -24.98
CA ALA A 724 -17.44 21.23 -25.69
C ALA A 724 -16.38 20.12 -25.89
N HIS A 725 -15.10 20.50 -25.97
CA HIS A 725 -13.98 19.55 -26.14
C HIS A 725 -13.50 18.91 -24.84
N MET A 726 -13.91 19.38 -23.65
CA MET A 726 -13.37 18.83 -22.38
C MET A 726 -13.72 17.35 -22.20
N ALA A 727 -14.96 16.97 -22.52
CA ALA A 727 -15.43 15.58 -22.33
C ALA A 727 -14.63 14.55 -23.15
N THR A 728 -14.14 14.92 -24.35
CA THR A 728 -13.26 14.07 -25.17
C THR A 728 -11.77 14.34 -24.95
N GLY A 729 -11.42 15.48 -24.36
CA GLY A 729 -10.04 15.90 -24.10
C GLY A 729 -9.35 15.13 -22.98
N VAL A 730 -10.06 14.71 -21.94
CA VAL A 730 -9.49 14.02 -20.76
C VAL A 730 -10.00 12.60 -20.51
N ALA A 731 -11.03 12.13 -21.20
CA ALA A 731 -11.52 10.77 -21.00
C ALA A 731 -10.48 9.73 -21.47
N HIS A 732 -10.01 8.85 -20.57
CA HIS A 732 -8.98 7.84 -20.88
C HIS A 732 -9.35 6.94 -22.06
N ALA A 733 -10.62 6.56 -22.21
CA ALA A 733 -11.09 5.77 -23.36
C ALA A 733 -10.85 6.47 -24.72
N VAL A 734 -10.80 7.81 -24.75
CA VAL A 734 -10.48 8.56 -25.97
C VAL A 734 -9.00 8.48 -26.33
N LEU A 735 -8.12 8.07 -25.40
CA LEU A 735 -6.69 7.92 -25.66
C LEU A 735 -6.38 6.81 -26.68
N ALA A 736 -7.08 5.66 -26.59
CA ALA A 736 -7.08 4.63 -27.63
C ALA A 736 -7.99 5.02 -28.80
N ASN A 737 -9.25 5.39 -28.52
CA ASN A 737 -10.26 5.61 -29.56
C ASN A 737 -9.90 6.77 -30.52
N ARG A 738 -9.11 7.77 -30.11
CA ARG A 738 -8.66 8.86 -30.98
C ARG A 738 -7.63 8.38 -32.01
N VAL A 739 -6.73 7.46 -31.64
CA VAL A 739 -5.83 6.79 -32.59
C VAL A 739 -6.65 5.99 -33.60
N SER A 740 -7.57 5.14 -33.14
CA SER A 740 -8.44 4.34 -34.01
C SER A 740 -9.31 5.21 -34.92
N HIS A 741 -9.84 6.32 -34.43
CA HIS A 741 -10.65 7.25 -35.22
C HIS A 741 -9.86 7.96 -36.32
N LEU A 742 -8.67 8.48 -35.99
CA LEU A 742 -7.85 9.26 -36.92
C LEU A 742 -7.20 8.41 -38.03
N LEU A 743 -6.93 7.13 -37.75
CA LEU A 743 -6.35 6.18 -38.70
C LEU A 743 -7.38 5.19 -39.28
N ASP A 744 -8.68 5.39 -39.00
CA ASP A 744 -9.81 4.52 -39.38
C ASP A 744 -9.63 3.02 -39.04
N LEU A 745 -9.02 2.72 -37.91
CA LEU A 745 -8.73 1.34 -37.45
C LEU A 745 -10.00 0.69 -36.89
N ARG A 746 -10.21 -0.60 -37.20
CA ARG A 746 -11.45 -1.34 -36.93
C ARG A 746 -11.30 -2.54 -35.99
N GLY A 747 -10.12 -2.76 -35.42
CA GLY A 747 -9.91 -3.75 -34.35
C GLY A 747 -10.33 -3.24 -32.97
N PRO A 748 -10.06 -4.00 -31.88
CA PRO A 748 -10.33 -3.58 -30.51
C PRO A 748 -9.60 -2.27 -30.17
N SER A 749 -10.23 -1.39 -29.39
CA SER A 749 -9.64 -0.10 -28.96
C SER A 749 -9.89 0.09 -27.46
N GLU A 750 -8.84 -0.12 -26.66
CA GLU A 750 -8.92 -0.28 -25.20
C GLU A 750 -7.95 0.66 -24.49
N ALA A 751 -8.47 1.41 -23.51
CA ALA A 751 -7.66 2.05 -22.48
C ALA A 751 -7.77 1.23 -21.19
N LEU A 752 -6.64 0.87 -20.61
CA LEU A 752 -6.55 -0.06 -19.48
C LEU A 752 -5.94 0.63 -18.25
N ASP A 753 -6.62 0.52 -17.11
CA ASP A 753 -6.08 0.88 -15.81
C ASP A 753 -5.99 -0.36 -14.91
N THR A 754 -4.76 -0.81 -14.67
CA THR A 754 -4.36 -1.74 -13.60
C THR A 754 -3.24 -1.12 -12.75
N ALA A 755 -3.24 0.21 -12.63
CA ALA A 755 -2.18 1.04 -12.06
C ALA A 755 -0.80 0.76 -12.69
N CYS A 756 0.20 0.44 -11.88
CA CYS A 756 1.60 0.34 -12.31
C CYS A 756 1.91 -0.84 -13.27
N SER A 757 0.93 -1.72 -13.55
CA SER A 757 1.04 -2.78 -14.57
C SER A 757 0.34 -2.47 -15.89
N SER A 758 -0.43 -1.37 -16.01
CA SER A 758 -1.35 -1.10 -17.12
C SER A 758 -0.77 -1.33 -18.51
N SER A 759 0.40 -0.77 -18.82
CA SER A 759 1.03 -0.90 -20.14
C SER A 759 1.51 -2.30 -20.48
N LEU A 760 1.85 -3.13 -19.48
CA LEU A 760 2.25 -4.53 -19.72
C LEU A 760 1.02 -5.45 -19.81
N VAL A 761 -0.08 -5.10 -19.13
CA VAL A 761 -1.40 -5.73 -19.33
C VAL A 761 -1.95 -5.39 -20.72
N ALA A 762 -1.79 -4.15 -21.20
CA ALA A 762 -2.12 -3.75 -22.56
C ALA A 762 -1.36 -4.57 -23.62
N VAL A 763 -0.06 -4.83 -23.41
CA VAL A 763 0.73 -5.75 -24.25
C VAL A 763 0.21 -7.19 -24.16
N HIS A 764 -0.27 -7.67 -23.00
CA HIS A 764 -0.91 -8.99 -22.91
C HIS A 764 -2.24 -9.04 -23.68
N HIS A 765 -3.10 -8.02 -23.57
CA HIS A 765 -4.36 -7.94 -24.31
C HIS A 765 -4.12 -7.93 -25.83
N ALA A 766 -3.16 -7.13 -26.31
CA ALA A 766 -2.77 -7.15 -27.72
C ALA A 766 -2.27 -8.53 -28.17
N VAL A 767 -1.44 -9.21 -27.36
CA VAL A 767 -0.97 -10.57 -27.64
C VAL A 767 -2.11 -11.61 -27.63
N ARG A 768 -3.20 -11.38 -26.87
CA ARG A 768 -4.42 -12.20 -26.92
C ARG A 768 -5.20 -11.95 -28.21
N ALA A 769 -5.58 -10.70 -28.48
CA ALA A 769 -6.34 -10.33 -29.67
C ALA A 769 -5.68 -10.79 -30.99
N LEU A 770 -4.34 -10.75 -31.09
CA LEU A 770 -3.57 -11.26 -32.23
C LEU A 770 -3.47 -12.80 -32.32
N ARG A 771 -3.73 -13.52 -31.23
CA ARG A 771 -3.75 -14.99 -31.16
C ARG A 771 -5.15 -15.55 -31.37
N ASP A 772 -6.16 -14.86 -30.85
CA ASP A 772 -7.56 -15.27 -30.85
C ASP A 772 -8.28 -14.82 -32.15
N GLY A 773 -7.73 -13.83 -32.86
CA GLY A 773 -8.12 -13.45 -34.23
C GLY A 773 -8.91 -12.14 -34.34
N ASP A 774 -9.03 -11.37 -33.26
CA ASP A 774 -9.75 -10.09 -33.23
C ASP A 774 -9.04 -8.96 -34.00
N CYS A 775 -7.74 -9.13 -34.29
CA CYS A 775 -6.95 -8.21 -35.10
C CYS A 775 -5.77 -8.91 -35.81
N ASP A 776 -5.32 -8.36 -36.94
CA ASP A 776 -4.14 -8.81 -37.70
C ASP A 776 -2.85 -8.09 -37.26
N LEU A 777 -3.02 -6.91 -36.65
CA LEU A 777 -1.99 -5.97 -36.22
C LEU A 777 -2.47 -5.29 -34.93
N ALA A 778 -1.59 -5.01 -33.98
CA ALA A 778 -1.97 -4.25 -32.79
C ALA A 778 -0.89 -3.23 -32.40
N VAL A 779 -1.32 -2.03 -32.00
CA VAL A 779 -0.48 -1.08 -31.26
C VAL A 779 -0.72 -1.33 -29.77
N ALA A 780 0.35 -1.56 -29.01
CA ALA A 780 0.28 -1.74 -27.56
C ALA A 780 1.26 -0.82 -26.85
N GLY A 781 0.87 -0.19 -25.73
CA GLY A 781 1.76 0.73 -25.05
C GLY A 781 1.20 1.34 -23.77
N GLY A 782 1.69 2.53 -23.44
CA GLY A 782 1.19 3.30 -22.30
C GLY A 782 1.81 4.69 -22.20
N VAL A 783 1.19 5.52 -21.39
CA VAL A 783 1.60 6.90 -21.12
C VAL A 783 1.34 7.25 -19.65
N ASN A 784 2.23 8.06 -19.09
CA ASN A 784 2.02 8.72 -17.82
C ASN A 784 2.62 10.13 -17.88
N LEU A 785 1.86 11.13 -17.45
CA LEU A 785 2.36 12.49 -17.20
C LEU A 785 2.04 12.92 -15.78
N THR A 786 2.77 13.91 -15.29
CA THR A 786 2.69 14.41 -13.92
C THR A 786 2.52 15.92 -13.98
N LEU A 787 1.26 16.35 -13.91
CA LEU A 787 0.85 17.74 -14.14
C LEU A 787 0.19 18.35 -12.88
N SER A 788 -0.24 17.52 -11.91
CA SER A 788 -0.87 17.94 -10.66
C SER A 788 0.00 17.63 -9.42
N PRO A 789 0.01 18.50 -8.39
CA PRO A 789 0.66 18.23 -7.11
C PRO A 789 -0.10 17.22 -6.23
N ALA A 790 -1.38 16.92 -6.51
CA ALA A 790 -2.24 16.18 -5.58
C ALA A 790 -1.79 14.72 -5.34
N LEU A 791 -1.31 14.03 -6.38
CA LEU A 791 -0.79 12.66 -6.24
C LEU A 791 0.56 12.62 -5.51
N TYR A 792 1.39 13.67 -5.57
CA TYR A 792 2.61 13.73 -4.74
C TYR A 792 2.27 13.79 -3.24
N ASP A 793 1.34 14.67 -2.84
CA ASP A 793 0.90 14.76 -1.44
C ASP A 793 0.28 13.42 -0.97
N THR A 794 -0.56 12.82 -1.82
CA THR A 794 -1.22 11.53 -1.54
C THR A 794 -0.22 10.38 -1.39
N PHE A 795 0.71 10.20 -2.34
CA PHE A 795 1.70 9.12 -2.29
C PHE A 795 2.81 9.35 -1.25
N THR A 796 3.11 10.61 -0.89
CA THR A 796 3.98 10.93 0.25
C THR A 796 3.32 10.51 1.56
N ARG A 797 2.04 10.85 1.78
CA ARG A 797 1.30 10.43 2.98
C ARG A 797 1.10 8.91 3.05
N ALA A 798 0.98 8.25 1.90
CA ALA A 798 0.91 6.79 1.82
C ALA A 798 2.28 6.08 1.99
N GLY A 799 3.38 6.83 2.20
CA GLY A 799 4.72 6.25 2.39
C GLY A 799 5.30 5.55 1.16
N MET A 800 4.83 5.90 -0.04
CA MET A 800 5.24 5.25 -1.29
C MET A 800 6.48 5.89 -1.94
N LEU A 801 6.72 7.19 -1.67
CA LEU A 801 7.76 7.97 -2.33
C LEU A 801 9.06 8.03 -1.52
N SER A 802 10.20 7.90 -2.19
CA SER A 802 11.54 7.97 -1.60
C SER A 802 11.84 9.35 -1.01
N ALA A 803 12.30 9.38 0.24
CA ALA A 803 12.69 10.61 0.92
C ALA A 803 14.04 11.18 0.44
N GLN A 804 14.87 10.40 -0.27
CA GLN A 804 16.12 10.88 -0.88
C GLN A 804 15.98 11.20 -2.38
N GLY A 805 14.76 11.13 -2.93
CA GLY A 805 14.46 11.51 -4.30
C GLY A 805 15.20 10.69 -5.34
N ARG A 806 15.23 9.36 -5.18
CA ARG A 806 15.66 8.38 -6.21
C ARG A 806 14.98 7.02 -6.02
N CYS A 807 14.88 6.21 -7.07
CA CYS A 807 14.61 4.79 -6.90
C CYS A 807 15.93 4.06 -6.60
N ALA A 808 16.12 3.51 -5.40
CA ALA A 808 17.35 2.79 -5.02
C ALA A 808 17.18 1.27 -5.20
N SER A 809 16.74 0.83 -6.39
CA SER A 809 16.27 -0.53 -6.63
C SER A 809 17.33 -1.61 -6.31
N PHE A 810 16.93 -2.57 -5.46
CA PHE A 810 17.72 -3.67 -4.89
C PHE A 810 18.86 -3.27 -3.94
N ASP A 811 19.01 -2.00 -3.57
CA ASP A 811 20.02 -1.54 -2.61
C ASP A 811 19.53 -1.62 -1.15
N ASP A 812 20.45 -1.78 -0.19
CA ASP A 812 20.21 -1.78 1.26
C ASP A 812 19.66 -0.43 1.79
N SER A 813 19.67 0.62 0.95
CA SER A 813 19.05 1.94 1.18
C SER A 813 17.70 2.19 0.48
N ALA A 814 17.10 1.17 -0.14
CA ALA A 814 15.75 1.21 -0.74
C ALA A 814 14.67 1.66 0.27
N ASP A 815 14.06 2.84 0.08
CA ASP A 815 13.03 3.41 0.97
C ASP A 815 11.69 3.73 0.29
N GLY A 816 11.61 3.74 -1.04
CA GLY A 816 10.45 4.19 -1.81
C GLY A 816 10.78 4.37 -3.30
N TYR A 817 9.79 4.73 -4.10
CA TYR A 817 9.99 5.06 -5.51
C TYR A 817 9.97 6.57 -5.77
N VAL A 818 10.34 7.00 -6.98
CA VAL A 818 10.16 8.38 -7.43
C VAL A 818 9.27 8.41 -8.66
N ARG A 819 8.28 9.31 -8.73
CA ARG A 819 7.38 9.45 -9.89
C ARG A 819 8.18 9.74 -11.17
N GLY A 820 7.63 9.32 -12.31
CA GLY A 820 8.21 9.60 -13.61
C GLY A 820 7.15 9.79 -14.69
N GLU A 821 7.50 10.59 -15.68
CA GLU A 821 6.73 10.84 -16.90
C GLU A 821 7.34 10.06 -18.07
N GLY A 822 6.51 9.67 -19.02
CA GLY A 822 6.97 9.03 -20.24
C GLY A 822 5.86 8.38 -21.04
N VAL A 823 6.20 8.00 -22.27
CA VAL A 823 5.27 7.42 -23.24
C VAL A 823 6.01 6.38 -24.08
N GLY A 824 5.36 5.27 -24.41
CA GLY A 824 5.93 4.25 -25.28
C GLY A 824 4.86 3.42 -25.98
N ALA A 825 5.19 2.95 -27.18
CA ALA A 825 4.35 2.03 -27.96
C ALA A 825 5.20 1.01 -28.74
N VAL A 826 4.65 -0.18 -28.91
CA VAL A 826 5.13 -1.24 -29.80
C VAL A 826 4.04 -1.63 -30.80
N VAL A 827 4.47 -1.96 -32.01
CA VAL A 827 3.63 -2.54 -33.06
C VAL A 827 3.83 -4.04 -33.06
N LEU A 828 2.73 -4.79 -32.90
CA LEU A 828 2.70 -6.23 -32.66
C LEU A 828 1.96 -6.96 -33.78
N LYS A 829 2.50 -8.10 -34.22
CA LYS A 829 1.96 -8.92 -35.32
C LYS A 829 2.28 -10.41 -35.13
N PRO A 830 1.45 -11.39 -35.53
CA PRO A 830 1.83 -12.80 -35.50
C PRO A 830 3.13 -13.06 -36.27
N LEU A 831 4.10 -13.75 -35.66
CA LEU A 831 5.47 -13.85 -36.19
C LEU A 831 5.53 -14.44 -37.61
N HIS A 832 4.67 -15.41 -37.94
CA HIS A 832 4.63 -15.97 -39.29
C HIS A 832 4.20 -14.91 -40.33
N ARG A 833 3.13 -14.15 -40.07
CA ARG A 833 2.70 -13.03 -40.93
C ARG A 833 3.75 -11.92 -41.00
N ALA A 834 4.52 -11.68 -39.94
CA ALA A 834 5.62 -10.71 -39.95
C ALA A 834 6.79 -11.15 -40.87
N LEU A 835 7.13 -12.45 -40.84
CA LEU A 835 8.16 -13.03 -41.71
C LEU A 835 7.69 -13.18 -43.17
N GLU A 836 6.39 -13.42 -43.41
CA GLU A 836 5.78 -13.50 -44.74
C GLU A 836 5.76 -12.13 -45.45
N ASP A 837 5.33 -11.08 -44.75
CA ASP A 837 5.21 -9.74 -45.32
C ASP A 837 6.55 -8.95 -45.28
N GLY A 838 7.60 -9.51 -44.66
CA GLY A 838 8.93 -8.91 -44.58
C GLY A 838 9.07 -7.74 -43.60
N ASP A 839 8.30 -7.72 -42.52
CA ASP A 839 8.35 -6.71 -41.46
C ASP A 839 9.68 -6.81 -40.63
N PRO A 840 10.18 -5.70 -40.05
CA PRO A 840 11.44 -5.72 -39.30
C PRO A 840 11.23 -6.27 -37.88
N VAL A 841 11.39 -7.59 -37.70
CA VAL A 841 11.23 -8.25 -36.38
C VAL A 841 12.36 -7.81 -35.41
N ARG A 842 12.08 -6.81 -34.57
CA ARG A 842 12.97 -6.32 -33.50
C ARG A 842 13.14 -7.37 -32.40
N ALA A 843 12.03 -7.89 -31.91
CA ALA A 843 11.98 -8.94 -30.90
C ALA A 843 10.75 -9.84 -31.09
N VAL A 844 10.70 -10.95 -30.38
CA VAL A 844 9.56 -11.86 -30.35
C VAL A 844 9.05 -12.02 -28.92
N ILE A 845 7.78 -11.70 -28.68
CA ILE A 845 7.05 -12.13 -27.50
C ILE A 845 6.69 -13.61 -27.68
N LEU A 846 7.33 -14.47 -26.90
CA LEU A 846 7.07 -15.91 -26.90
C LEU A 846 5.86 -16.24 -26.01
N GLY A 847 5.86 -15.70 -24.79
CA GLY A 847 4.82 -15.93 -23.80
C GLY A 847 4.55 -14.67 -22.97
N SER A 848 3.35 -14.57 -22.44
CA SER A 848 2.96 -13.53 -21.49
C SER A 848 1.80 -14.01 -20.64
N ALA A 849 1.71 -13.51 -19.42
CA ALA A 849 0.65 -13.84 -18.47
C ALA A 849 0.27 -12.62 -17.63
N VAL A 850 -0.96 -12.63 -17.11
CA VAL A 850 -1.50 -11.65 -16.16
C VAL A 850 -2.24 -12.41 -15.07
N ASN A 851 -2.08 -12.01 -13.80
CA ASN A 851 -2.83 -12.56 -12.67
C ASN A 851 -3.09 -11.52 -11.57
N HIS A 852 -3.66 -11.95 -10.43
CA HIS A 852 -3.86 -11.11 -9.25
C HIS A 852 -3.15 -11.67 -8.00
N GLY A 853 -2.81 -10.80 -7.06
CA GLY A 853 -2.28 -11.11 -5.73
C GLY A 853 -3.25 -11.84 -4.79
N GLY A 854 -4.47 -12.16 -5.23
CA GLY A 854 -5.52 -12.76 -4.40
C GLY A 854 -5.91 -11.85 -3.22
N ARG A 855 -6.17 -12.46 -2.05
CA ARG A 855 -6.28 -11.75 -0.76
C ARG A 855 -4.90 -11.67 -0.11
N SER A 856 -4.28 -10.50 -0.16
CA SER A 856 -3.04 -10.16 0.55
C SER A 856 -3.34 -9.40 1.86
N PRO A 857 -2.37 -9.25 2.77
CA PRO A 857 -2.48 -8.49 4.02
C PRO A 857 -3.08 -7.08 3.95
N SER A 858 -2.88 -6.38 2.84
CA SER A 858 -3.51 -5.11 2.51
C SER A 858 -3.58 -5.00 0.99
N LEU A 859 -4.44 -4.11 0.47
CA LEU A 859 -4.62 -3.92 -0.97
C LEU A 859 -3.28 -3.66 -1.70
N THR A 860 -2.35 -2.97 -1.02
CA THR A 860 -1.02 -2.60 -1.55
C THR A 860 0.11 -3.55 -1.15
N ALA A 861 -0.15 -4.60 -0.38
CA ALA A 861 0.85 -5.59 -0.02
C ALA A 861 1.12 -6.55 -1.20
N PRO A 862 2.37 -6.68 -1.68
CA PRO A 862 2.73 -7.60 -2.76
C PRO A 862 2.64 -9.06 -2.31
N ASN A 863 2.48 -9.97 -3.28
CA ASN A 863 2.34 -11.41 -3.05
C ASN A 863 3.39 -12.17 -3.90
N PRO A 864 4.44 -12.76 -3.30
CA PRO A 864 5.51 -13.42 -4.03
C PRO A 864 5.05 -14.71 -4.72
N GLN A 865 4.03 -15.42 -4.21
CA GLN A 865 3.49 -16.61 -4.88
C GLN A 865 2.76 -16.23 -6.18
N SER A 866 1.97 -15.16 -6.18
CA SER A 866 1.32 -14.65 -7.39
C SER A 866 2.33 -14.07 -8.38
N GLN A 867 3.36 -13.38 -7.91
CA GLN A 867 4.46 -12.89 -8.76
C GLN A 867 5.24 -14.07 -9.36
N ALA A 868 5.58 -15.08 -8.55
CA ALA A 868 6.18 -16.32 -9.04
C ALA A 868 5.30 -17.01 -10.08
N GLN A 869 3.99 -17.09 -9.82
CA GLN A 869 3.04 -17.75 -10.71
C GLN A 869 2.90 -17.04 -12.06
N VAL A 870 2.90 -15.69 -12.11
CA VAL A 870 2.84 -14.97 -13.40
C VAL A 870 4.12 -15.17 -14.23
N VAL A 871 5.28 -15.27 -13.60
CA VAL A 871 6.54 -15.62 -14.28
C VAL A 871 6.51 -17.07 -14.78
N VAL A 872 6.09 -18.01 -13.94
CA VAL A 872 5.94 -19.43 -14.28
C VAL A 872 4.99 -19.60 -15.48
N ASP A 873 3.83 -18.98 -15.46
CA ASP A 873 2.83 -19.10 -16.53
C ASP A 873 3.28 -18.43 -17.83
N ALA A 874 3.97 -17.29 -17.76
CA ALA A 874 4.54 -16.64 -18.94
C ALA A 874 5.69 -17.47 -19.57
N VAL A 875 6.57 -18.08 -18.77
CA VAL A 875 7.66 -18.95 -19.26
C VAL A 875 7.14 -20.29 -19.77
N ARG A 876 6.13 -20.88 -19.11
CA ARG A 876 5.41 -22.07 -19.61
C ARG A 876 4.70 -21.78 -20.94
N ALA A 877 4.03 -20.63 -21.07
CA ALA A 877 3.42 -20.18 -22.32
C ALA A 877 4.44 -19.89 -23.43
N ALA A 878 5.66 -19.49 -23.08
CA ALA A 878 6.77 -19.32 -24.03
C ALA A 878 7.42 -20.65 -24.46
N GLY A 879 7.26 -21.73 -23.69
CA GLY A 879 7.80 -23.06 -24.00
C GLY A 879 9.32 -23.22 -23.86
N VAL A 880 10.04 -22.20 -23.39
CA VAL A 880 11.51 -22.14 -23.38
C VAL A 880 12.18 -22.85 -22.20
N ASP A 881 13.41 -23.28 -22.39
CA ASP A 881 14.29 -23.68 -21.28
C ASP A 881 14.64 -22.44 -20.41
N PRO A 882 14.32 -22.43 -19.10
CA PRO A 882 14.54 -21.27 -18.24
C PRO A 882 16.02 -20.88 -18.11
N ARG A 883 16.97 -21.80 -18.38
CA ARG A 883 18.42 -21.54 -18.37
C ARG A 883 18.88 -20.69 -19.56
N THR A 884 18.01 -20.41 -20.52
CA THR A 884 18.30 -19.54 -21.67
C THR A 884 17.88 -18.08 -21.45
N ILE A 885 17.11 -17.80 -20.37
CA ILE A 885 16.70 -16.45 -19.99
C ILE A 885 17.83 -15.83 -19.15
N GLY A 886 18.53 -14.86 -19.73
CA GLY A 886 19.73 -14.26 -19.13
C GLY A 886 19.51 -12.91 -18.44
N TYR A 887 18.35 -12.28 -18.63
CA TYR A 887 17.99 -11.01 -17.99
C TYR A 887 16.51 -10.99 -17.58
N VAL A 888 16.21 -10.39 -16.43
CA VAL A 888 14.86 -9.97 -16.05
C VAL A 888 14.88 -8.47 -15.78
N GLN A 889 14.10 -7.74 -16.57
CA GLN A 889 13.70 -6.37 -16.25
C GLN A 889 12.60 -6.46 -15.18
N ALA A 890 13.01 -6.28 -13.93
CA ALA A 890 12.13 -6.36 -12.78
C ALA A 890 11.19 -5.14 -12.69
N HIS A 891 10.13 -5.28 -11.91
CA HIS A 891 9.34 -4.13 -11.50
C HIS A 891 10.16 -3.23 -10.54
N GLY A 892 10.87 -3.80 -9.57
CA GLY A 892 11.99 -3.23 -8.81
C GLY A 892 11.87 -1.73 -8.53
N THR A 893 10.98 -1.34 -7.61
CA THR A 893 10.62 0.06 -7.37
C THR A 893 11.58 0.81 -6.46
N GLY A 894 12.51 0.14 -5.78
CA GLY A 894 13.34 0.75 -4.75
C GLY A 894 12.64 0.80 -3.40
N THR A 895 11.67 -0.10 -3.16
CA THR A 895 10.95 -0.19 -1.89
C THR A 895 11.60 -1.22 -0.96
N ALA A 896 11.74 -0.89 0.32
CA ALA A 896 12.43 -1.71 1.33
C ALA A 896 11.98 -3.19 1.40
N LEU A 897 10.73 -3.45 1.04
CA LEU A 897 10.05 -4.76 1.13
C LEU A 897 9.60 -5.31 -0.22
N GLY A 898 9.18 -4.46 -1.17
CA GLY A 898 8.72 -4.92 -2.48
C GLY A 898 9.85 -5.51 -3.32
N ASP A 899 11.05 -4.93 -3.25
CA ASP A 899 12.23 -5.43 -3.97
C ASP A 899 12.65 -6.84 -3.45
N PRO A 900 12.74 -7.12 -2.13
CA PRO A 900 12.85 -8.49 -1.63
C PRO A 900 11.72 -9.44 -2.05
N VAL A 901 10.46 -9.00 -2.03
CA VAL A 901 9.31 -9.83 -2.40
C VAL A 901 9.35 -10.23 -3.88
N GLU A 902 9.72 -9.33 -4.80
CA GLU A 902 9.89 -9.67 -6.22
C GLU A 902 11.06 -10.64 -6.43
N ILE A 903 12.20 -10.43 -5.76
CA ILE A 903 13.36 -11.32 -5.84
C ILE A 903 13.01 -12.73 -5.32
N GLU A 904 12.21 -12.85 -4.25
CA GLU A 904 11.73 -14.14 -3.77
C GLU A 904 10.72 -14.79 -4.73
N GLY A 905 9.83 -14.01 -5.34
CA GLY A 905 8.95 -14.48 -6.41
C GLY A 905 9.73 -15.03 -7.61
N LEU A 906 10.85 -14.39 -7.99
CA LEU A 906 11.74 -14.88 -9.04
C LEU A 906 12.48 -16.17 -8.64
N LYS A 907 12.95 -16.31 -7.39
CA LYS A 907 13.54 -17.58 -6.90
C LYS A 907 12.54 -18.73 -6.98
N GLN A 908 11.34 -18.54 -6.44
CA GLN A 908 10.26 -19.53 -6.48
C GLN A 908 9.90 -19.92 -7.92
N ALA A 909 9.78 -18.93 -8.81
CA ALA A 909 9.46 -19.20 -10.22
C ALA A 909 10.52 -20.08 -10.88
N TYR A 910 11.79 -19.73 -10.71
CA TYR A 910 12.88 -20.48 -11.35
C TYR A 910 13.12 -21.85 -10.71
N ALA A 911 12.91 -22.01 -9.40
CA ALA A 911 12.90 -23.32 -8.75
C ALA A 911 11.84 -24.25 -9.37
N ARG A 912 10.58 -23.79 -9.48
CA ARG A 912 9.48 -24.54 -10.10
C ARG A 912 9.75 -24.83 -11.58
N LEU A 913 10.28 -23.86 -12.34
CA LEU A 913 10.60 -24.04 -13.77
C LEU A 913 11.78 -25.00 -14.03
N TYR A 914 12.67 -25.17 -13.06
CA TYR A 914 13.74 -26.16 -13.12
C TYR A 914 13.20 -27.56 -12.75
N GLU A 915 12.37 -27.65 -11.71
CA GLU A 915 11.67 -28.88 -11.30
C GLU A 915 10.76 -29.42 -12.42
N ASP A 916 9.95 -28.56 -13.05
CA ASP A 916 9.11 -28.83 -14.24
C ASP A 916 9.87 -29.56 -15.38
N ARG A 917 11.20 -29.40 -15.45
CA ARG A 917 12.07 -29.92 -16.50
C ARG A 917 13.15 -30.89 -15.99
N ASN A 918 13.08 -31.33 -14.73
CA ASN A 918 14.12 -32.15 -14.07
C ASN A 918 15.54 -31.57 -14.19
N LEU A 919 15.68 -30.25 -14.15
CA LEU A 919 16.96 -29.56 -14.29
C LEU A 919 17.68 -29.46 -12.93
N PRO A 920 19.01 -29.67 -12.87
CA PRO A 920 19.77 -29.48 -11.65
C PRO A 920 19.84 -28.00 -11.26
N ALA A 921 20.00 -27.73 -9.96
CA ALA A 921 20.30 -26.40 -9.45
C ALA A 921 21.51 -25.77 -10.18
N PRO A 922 21.49 -24.46 -10.46
CA PRO A 922 22.51 -23.82 -11.29
C PRO A 922 23.85 -23.73 -10.54
N ALA A 923 24.92 -24.26 -11.14
CA ALA A 923 26.26 -24.25 -10.54
C ALA A 923 26.89 -22.84 -10.42
N ALA A 924 26.33 -21.85 -11.13
CA ALA A 924 26.63 -20.43 -11.02
C ALA A 924 25.39 -19.63 -11.45
N PRO A 925 25.17 -18.40 -10.93
CA PRO A 925 24.09 -17.56 -11.41
C PRO A 925 24.33 -17.14 -12.87
N HIS A 926 23.24 -17.06 -13.63
CA HIS A 926 23.25 -16.76 -15.08
C HIS A 926 22.20 -15.71 -15.47
N LEU A 927 21.22 -15.47 -14.60
CA LEU A 927 20.11 -14.55 -14.82
C LEU A 927 20.35 -13.23 -14.09
N ALA A 928 20.67 -12.18 -14.85
CA ALA A 928 20.80 -10.84 -14.32
C ALA A 928 19.44 -10.19 -14.05
N VAL A 929 19.32 -9.38 -12.99
CA VAL A 929 18.11 -8.65 -12.62
C VAL A 929 18.44 -7.16 -12.45
N GLY A 930 17.60 -6.27 -12.99
CA GLY A 930 17.77 -4.81 -12.89
C GLY A 930 16.46 -4.04 -13.05
N SER A 931 16.47 -2.74 -12.74
CA SER A 931 15.31 -1.84 -12.88
C SER A 931 15.66 -0.51 -13.54
N VAL A 932 15.08 -0.25 -14.71
CA VAL A 932 15.21 1.05 -15.42
C VAL A 932 14.65 2.23 -14.60
N LYS A 933 13.87 1.98 -13.55
CA LYS A 933 13.34 3.02 -12.66
C LYS A 933 14.44 3.76 -11.89
N THR A 934 15.64 3.18 -11.81
CA THR A 934 16.83 3.82 -11.25
C THR A 934 17.43 4.90 -12.17
N ASN A 935 17.14 4.86 -13.49
CA ASN A 935 17.52 5.91 -14.43
C ASN A 935 16.46 7.02 -14.53
N ILE A 936 15.20 6.63 -14.74
CA ILE A 936 14.11 7.54 -15.19
C ILE A 936 12.93 7.65 -14.21
N GLY A 937 13.00 7.00 -13.06
CA GLY A 937 11.90 6.95 -12.11
C GLY A 937 10.84 5.91 -12.47
N HIS A 938 9.81 5.82 -11.63
CA HIS A 938 8.66 4.97 -11.86
C HIS A 938 7.62 5.71 -12.73
N LEU A 939 7.55 5.31 -14.00
CA LEU A 939 6.61 5.85 -14.98
C LEU A 939 5.14 5.38 -14.81
N GLU A 940 4.75 5.02 -13.58
CA GLU A 940 3.41 4.55 -13.18
C GLU A 940 2.76 3.62 -14.23
N ALA A 941 1.69 4.05 -14.92
CA ALA A 941 1.00 3.24 -15.94
C ALA A 941 1.89 2.84 -17.14
N ALA A 942 2.86 3.68 -17.52
CA ALA A 942 3.83 3.46 -18.61
C ALA A 942 5.10 2.70 -18.17
N ALA A 943 5.24 2.32 -16.90
CA ALA A 943 6.45 1.65 -16.40
C ALA A 943 6.71 0.27 -17.03
N GLY A 944 5.65 -0.44 -17.45
CA GLY A 944 5.74 -1.72 -18.14
C GLY A 944 6.32 -1.59 -19.54
N ILE A 945 5.80 -0.66 -20.35
CA ILE A 945 6.32 -0.42 -21.71
C ILE A 945 7.73 0.18 -21.69
N ALA A 946 8.05 1.05 -20.72
CA ALA A 946 9.42 1.55 -20.52
C ALA A 946 10.42 0.39 -20.27
N GLY A 947 10.05 -0.56 -19.42
CA GLY A 947 10.84 -1.77 -19.17
C GLY A 947 10.98 -2.66 -20.42
N LEU A 948 9.90 -2.87 -21.16
CA LEU A 948 9.91 -3.67 -22.39
C LEU A 948 10.82 -3.07 -23.47
N LEU A 949 10.69 -1.77 -23.74
CA LEU A 949 11.50 -1.06 -24.74
C LEU A 949 12.99 -1.09 -24.37
N THR A 950 13.31 -0.80 -23.10
CA THR A 950 14.68 -0.88 -22.57
C THR A 950 15.26 -2.30 -22.69
N THR A 951 14.43 -3.32 -22.49
CA THR A 951 14.84 -4.72 -22.63
C THR A 951 15.13 -5.09 -24.08
N VAL A 952 14.32 -4.64 -25.05
CA VAL A 952 14.60 -4.85 -26.48
C VAL A 952 15.90 -4.17 -26.88
N LEU A 953 16.14 -2.92 -26.45
CA LEU A 953 17.40 -2.21 -26.71
C LEU A 953 18.62 -2.93 -26.10
N ALA A 954 18.51 -3.43 -24.87
CA ALA A 954 19.54 -4.27 -24.22
C ALA A 954 19.83 -5.56 -25.00
N MET A 955 18.80 -6.16 -25.61
CA MET A 955 18.91 -7.36 -26.45
C MET A 955 19.48 -7.08 -27.84
N ASP A 956 19.16 -5.95 -28.45
CA ASP A 956 19.72 -5.46 -29.72
C ASP A 956 21.23 -5.17 -29.55
N HIS A 957 21.57 -4.28 -28.61
CA HIS A 957 22.97 -3.90 -28.32
C HIS A 957 23.79 -5.00 -27.65
N GLY A 958 23.15 -6.02 -27.08
CA GLY A 958 23.83 -7.15 -26.47
C GLY A 958 24.57 -6.81 -25.18
N LEU A 959 23.96 -5.97 -24.35
CA LEU A 959 24.48 -5.52 -23.07
C LEU A 959 23.40 -5.67 -22.00
N VAL A 960 23.74 -6.26 -20.86
CA VAL A 960 22.94 -6.07 -19.64
C VAL A 960 23.21 -4.63 -19.18
N PRO A 961 22.18 -3.78 -19.04
CA PRO A 961 22.37 -2.39 -18.61
C PRO A 961 22.79 -2.32 -17.14
N PRO A 962 23.47 -1.25 -16.71
CA PRO A 962 23.76 -1.01 -15.30
C PRO A 962 22.47 -0.78 -14.50
N ASN A 963 22.51 -1.01 -13.20
CA ASN A 963 21.47 -0.62 -12.25
C ASN A 963 22.00 0.51 -11.35
N PRO A 964 21.79 1.79 -11.72
CA PRO A 964 22.18 2.95 -10.93
C PRO A 964 21.83 2.85 -9.43
N HIS A 965 22.64 3.53 -8.63
CA HIS A 965 22.55 3.62 -7.16
C HIS A 965 22.78 2.34 -6.36
N LEU A 966 22.78 1.15 -6.97
CA LEU A 966 23.15 -0.10 -6.29
C LEU A 966 24.63 -0.08 -5.87
N ARG A 967 24.85 0.09 -4.57
CA ARG A 967 26.15 0.11 -3.88
C ARG A 967 26.33 -1.12 -2.99
N ARG A 968 25.26 -1.56 -2.34
CA ARG A 968 25.20 -2.73 -1.48
C ARG A 968 23.86 -3.43 -1.72
N PRO A 969 23.84 -4.67 -2.25
CA PRO A 969 22.60 -5.45 -2.34
C PRO A 969 21.89 -5.49 -0.99
N ASN A 970 20.57 -5.25 -1.01
CA ASN A 970 19.73 -5.30 0.18
C ASN A 970 19.92 -6.66 0.90
N ARG A 971 20.21 -6.61 2.20
CA ARG A 971 20.51 -7.80 3.00
C ARG A 971 19.41 -8.87 2.99
N HIS A 972 18.18 -8.50 2.66
CA HIS A 972 17.03 -9.40 2.59
C HIS A 972 16.86 -10.10 1.22
N LEU A 973 17.78 -9.91 0.26
CA LEU A 973 17.66 -10.53 -1.07
C LEU A 973 18.17 -11.98 -1.15
N ARG A 974 19.27 -12.31 -0.44
CA ARG A 974 20.00 -13.59 -0.44
C ARG A 974 19.96 -14.37 -1.77
N LEU A 975 20.96 -14.12 -2.61
CA LEU A 975 21.06 -14.65 -3.97
C LEU A 975 21.94 -15.91 -4.09
N ASP A 976 22.67 -16.28 -3.03
CA ASP A 976 23.59 -17.43 -3.03
C ASP A 976 22.84 -18.74 -3.29
N GLY A 977 23.38 -19.57 -4.21
CA GLY A 977 22.74 -20.82 -4.65
C GLY A 977 21.56 -20.66 -5.62
N THR A 978 21.16 -19.43 -5.94
CA THR A 978 20.07 -19.14 -6.90
C THR A 978 20.62 -18.92 -8.32
N PRO A 979 19.79 -18.97 -9.38
CA PRO A 979 20.21 -18.53 -10.73
C PRO A 979 20.45 -17.02 -10.84
N LEU A 980 20.05 -16.23 -9.83
CA LEU A 980 19.94 -14.77 -9.90
C LEU A 980 21.26 -14.07 -9.58
N THR A 981 21.53 -12.99 -10.31
CA THR A 981 22.53 -11.98 -9.95
C THR A 981 21.97 -10.60 -10.23
N LEU A 982 22.42 -9.56 -9.52
CA LEU A 982 22.03 -8.19 -9.85
C LEU A 982 22.91 -7.65 -10.98
N ALA A 983 22.31 -6.86 -11.88
CA ALA A 983 23.06 -5.90 -12.66
C ALA A 983 23.73 -4.92 -11.68
N ASP A 984 25.02 -4.64 -11.84
CA ASP A 984 25.75 -3.71 -10.98
C ASP A 984 25.82 -2.30 -11.60
N GLY A 985 26.68 -1.43 -11.08
CA GLY A 985 26.89 -0.09 -11.64
C GLY A 985 27.62 -0.05 -12.99
N THR A 986 27.72 -1.16 -13.74
CA THR A 986 28.38 -1.21 -15.05
C THR A 986 27.58 -1.99 -16.09
N ALA A 987 27.59 -1.52 -17.35
CA ALA A 987 27.07 -2.28 -18.48
C ALA A 987 27.95 -3.52 -18.74
N ARG A 988 27.33 -4.70 -18.90
CA ARG A 988 28.05 -5.98 -19.04
C ARG A 988 27.72 -6.69 -20.37
N PRO A 989 28.71 -7.24 -21.10
CA PRO A 989 28.47 -8.00 -22.33
C PRO A 989 27.49 -9.17 -22.15
N TRP A 990 26.44 -9.18 -22.95
CA TRP A 990 25.44 -10.24 -22.97
C TRP A 990 25.61 -11.10 -24.24
N ALA A 991 26.35 -12.19 -24.10
CA ALA A 991 26.52 -13.16 -25.17
C ALA A 991 25.20 -13.92 -25.44
N PRO A 992 24.85 -14.21 -26.71
CA PRO A 992 23.73 -15.08 -27.03
C PRO A 992 24.06 -16.54 -26.68
N VAL A 993 23.04 -17.28 -26.24
CA VAL A 993 23.10 -18.70 -25.88
C VAL A 993 22.37 -19.56 -26.92
N PRO A 994 22.67 -20.86 -27.08
CA PRO A 994 21.91 -21.73 -27.97
C PRO A 994 20.47 -21.94 -27.45
N ASP A 995 19.49 -21.85 -28.35
CA ASP A 995 18.11 -22.27 -28.11
C ASP A 995 17.96 -23.81 -28.19
N GLU A 996 16.71 -24.28 -28.05
CA GLU A 996 16.34 -25.70 -28.13
C GLU A 996 16.66 -26.34 -29.50
N SER A 997 16.96 -25.53 -30.52
CA SER A 997 17.40 -25.94 -31.86
C SER A 997 18.88 -25.64 -32.15
N GLY A 998 19.65 -25.21 -31.13
CA GLY A 998 21.07 -24.86 -31.24
C GLY A 998 21.36 -23.49 -31.89
N ARG A 999 20.36 -22.64 -32.10
CA ARG A 999 20.50 -21.31 -32.72
C ARG A 999 20.82 -20.26 -31.65
N PRO A 1000 21.70 -19.28 -31.92
CA PRO A 1000 22.00 -18.23 -30.94
C PRO A 1000 20.80 -17.31 -30.70
N VAL A 1001 20.42 -17.16 -29.43
CA VAL A 1001 19.33 -16.30 -28.92
C VAL A 1001 19.79 -15.47 -27.72
N ARG A 1002 19.14 -14.33 -27.50
CA ARG A 1002 18.99 -13.72 -26.17
C ARG A 1002 17.53 -13.86 -25.75
N ARG A 1003 17.27 -14.14 -24.48
CA ARG A 1003 15.91 -14.20 -23.92
C ARG A 1003 15.83 -13.43 -22.60
N ALA A 1004 14.74 -12.70 -22.41
CA ALA A 1004 14.50 -11.88 -21.23
C ALA A 1004 13.09 -12.06 -20.68
N GLY A 1005 12.93 -11.85 -19.38
CA GLY A 1005 11.63 -11.57 -18.76
C GLY A 1005 11.45 -10.07 -18.50
N VAL A 1006 10.21 -9.59 -18.54
CA VAL A 1006 9.82 -8.22 -18.16
C VAL A 1006 8.64 -8.32 -17.19
N SER A 1007 8.79 -7.81 -15.97
CA SER A 1007 7.76 -7.78 -14.93
C SER A 1007 7.14 -6.40 -14.78
N SER A 1008 5.84 -6.31 -14.53
CA SER A 1008 5.25 -5.12 -13.90
C SER A 1008 4.06 -5.46 -13.02
N PHE A 1009 4.01 -4.86 -11.83
CA PHE A 1009 3.04 -5.16 -10.79
C PHE A 1009 2.30 -3.86 -10.39
N GLY A 1010 0.98 -3.87 -10.44
CA GLY A 1010 0.13 -2.75 -10.02
C GLY A 1010 -0.10 -2.76 -8.51
N PHE A 1011 -0.18 -1.59 -7.88
CA PHE A 1011 -0.38 -1.50 -6.41
C PHE A 1011 -1.72 -2.07 -5.93
N GLY A 1012 -2.68 -2.37 -6.82
CA GLY A 1012 -3.91 -3.10 -6.46
C GLY A 1012 -3.75 -4.63 -6.44
N GLY A 1013 -2.57 -5.15 -6.79
CA GLY A 1013 -2.28 -6.59 -6.86
C GLY A 1013 -2.34 -7.21 -8.26
N SER A 1014 -2.58 -6.44 -9.32
CA SER A 1014 -2.58 -6.93 -10.72
C SER A 1014 -1.15 -7.08 -11.25
N ASN A 1015 -0.73 -8.31 -11.55
CA ASN A 1015 0.63 -8.63 -12.00
C ASN A 1015 0.66 -9.00 -13.48
N ALA A 1016 1.68 -8.57 -14.21
CA ALA A 1016 1.94 -8.96 -15.59
C ALA A 1016 3.41 -9.39 -15.76
N HIS A 1017 3.65 -10.40 -16.62
CA HIS A 1017 5.00 -10.77 -17.06
C HIS A 1017 5.02 -11.14 -18.55
N VAL A 1018 6.09 -10.77 -19.25
CA VAL A 1018 6.31 -11.01 -20.69
C VAL A 1018 7.68 -11.62 -20.92
N VAL A 1019 7.76 -12.66 -21.75
CA VAL A 1019 9.01 -13.33 -22.15
C VAL A 1019 9.36 -12.99 -23.60
N LEU A 1020 10.52 -12.35 -23.77
CA LEU A 1020 11.04 -11.84 -25.03
C LEU A 1020 12.19 -12.72 -25.56
N GLN A 1021 12.36 -12.76 -26.88
CA GLN A 1021 13.53 -13.31 -27.57
C GLN A 1021 14.03 -12.37 -28.68
N THR A 1022 15.34 -12.23 -28.82
CA THR A 1022 16.01 -11.80 -30.07
C THR A 1022 16.96 -12.89 -30.56
N GLY A 1023 17.27 -12.89 -31.85
CA GLY A 1023 17.96 -14.02 -32.49
C GLY A 1023 17.08 -15.27 -32.60
N GLY A 1024 17.69 -16.40 -32.99
CA GLY A 1024 17.01 -17.70 -33.15
C GLY A 1024 15.91 -17.78 -34.21
N LEU A 1025 15.58 -16.69 -34.91
CA LEU A 1025 14.58 -16.70 -35.97
C LEU A 1025 14.96 -17.71 -37.08
N PRO A 1026 13.99 -18.40 -37.69
CA PRO A 1026 14.24 -19.17 -38.90
C PRO A 1026 14.82 -18.24 -39.97
N ARG A 1027 15.93 -18.62 -40.58
CA ARG A 1027 16.34 -18.02 -41.86
C ARG A 1027 15.32 -18.49 -42.90
N GLY A 1028 14.31 -17.65 -43.15
CA GLY A 1028 13.28 -17.89 -44.15
C GLY A 1028 13.90 -18.27 -45.50
N GLY A 1029 13.28 -19.21 -46.21
CA GLY A 1029 13.89 -20.01 -47.27
C GLY A 1029 14.21 -19.32 -48.60
N THR A 1030 14.68 -18.07 -48.59
CA THR A 1030 15.38 -17.45 -49.72
C THR A 1030 16.63 -16.74 -49.21
N ALA A 1031 17.72 -16.77 -49.98
CA ALA A 1031 18.73 -15.73 -49.83
C ALA A 1031 18.09 -14.41 -50.28
N PRO A 1032 18.27 -13.29 -49.55
CA PRO A 1032 17.65 -12.03 -49.92
C PRO A 1032 18.09 -11.67 -51.34
N VAL A 1033 17.12 -11.53 -52.24
CA VAL A 1033 17.38 -11.13 -53.62
C VAL A 1033 17.84 -9.68 -53.58
N THR A 1034 19.15 -9.48 -53.69
CA THR A 1034 19.75 -8.17 -53.87
C THR A 1034 19.24 -7.61 -55.20
N ALA A 1035 18.35 -6.64 -55.14
CA ALA A 1035 18.08 -5.81 -56.30
C ALA A 1035 19.36 -5.00 -56.61
N ASP A 1036 19.73 -4.92 -57.88
CA ASP A 1036 20.84 -4.06 -58.31
C ASP A 1036 20.32 -2.64 -58.56
N GLY A 1037 21.01 -1.64 -57.99
CA GLY A 1037 20.66 -0.23 -58.10
C GLY A 1037 21.00 0.39 -59.48
N PRO A 1038 20.70 1.69 -59.68
CA PRO A 1038 20.40 2.69 -58.66
C PRO A 1038 18.93 2.74 -58.21
N PHE A 1039 18.73 3.11 -56.95
CA PHE A 1039 17.43 3.26 -56.30
C PHE A 1039 17.04 4.72 -56.10
N VAL A 1040 15.74 5.00 -56.05
CA VAL A 1040 15.19 6.27 -55.57
C VAL A 1040 14.99 6.19 -54.06
N VAL A 1041 15.46 7.17 -53.32
CA VAL A 1041 15.32 7.27 -51.87
C VAL A 1041 14.52 8.55 -51.54
N PRO A 1042 13.20 8.44 -51.35
CA PRO A 1042 12.34 9.59 -51.06
C PRO A 1042 12.38 9.96 -49.57
N LEU A 1043 12.43 11.26 -49.28
CA LEU A 1043 12.20 11.86 -47.98
C LEU A 1043 11.15 12.95 -48.14
N SER A 1044 10.18 13.00 -47.22
CA SER A 1044 9.19 14.07 -47.17
C SER A 1044 9.04 14.63 -45.75
N ALA A 1045 8.64 15.89 -45.64
CA ALA A 1045 8.26 16.53 -44.38
C ALA A 1045 7.19 17.62 -44.59
N ARG A 1046 6.73 18.21 -43.48
CA ARG A 1046 5.72 19.28 -43.45
C ARG A 1046 6.25 20.62 -43.95
N ASP A 1047 7.53 20.87 -43.67
CA ASP A 1047 8.26 22.10 -43.91
C ASP A 1047 9.74 21.81 -44.23
N GLU A 1048 10.48 22.83 -44.67
CA GLU A 1048 11.87 22.70 -45.09
C GLU A 1048 12.85 22.41 -43.93
N GLN A 1049 12.56 22.87 -42.70
CA GLN A 1049 13.40 22.63 -41.53
C GLN A 1049 13.25 21.18 -41.07
N SER A 1050 12.02 20.70 -40.91
CA SER A 1050 11.72 19.29 -40.62
C SER A 1050 12.29 18.34 -41.68
N LEU A 1051 12.34 18.75 -42.95
CA LEU A 1051 13.00 18.00 -44.02
C LEU A 1051 14.52 17.98 -43.87
N ALA A 1052 15.14 19.09 -43.47
CA ALA A 1052 16.59 19.15 -43.20
C ALA A 1052 17.00 18.29 -42.00
N ASP A 1053 16.24 18.34 -40.91
CA ASP A 1053 16.52 17.59 -39.68
C ASP A 1053 16.24 16.08 -39.85
N TYR A 1054 15.26 15.71 -40.67
CA TYR A 1054 15.06 14.33 -41.10
C TYR A 1054 16.23 13.83 -41.97
N ARG A 1055 16.68 14.65 -42.93
CA ARG A 1055 17.79 14.32 -43.83
C ARG A 1055 19.11 14.09 -43.08
N SER A 1056 19.44 14.90 -42.06
CA SER A 1056 20.62 14.64 -41.22
C SER A 1056 20.47 13.34 -40.44
N ARG A 1057 19.37 13.17 -39.67
CA ARG A 1057 19.16 11.96 -38.86
C ARG A 1057 19.20 10.67 -39.68
N LEU A 1058 18.69 10.68 -40.91
CA LEU A 1058 18.81 9.53 -41.82
C LEU A 1058 20.28 9.27 -42.23
N ALA A 1059 21.03 10.31 -42.62
CA ALA A 1059 22.45 10.16 -42.94
C ALA A 1059 23.23 9.61 -41.74
N ASP A 1060 22.97 10.14 -40.54
CA ASP A 1060 23.65 9.77 -39.29
C ASP A 1060 23.19 8.41 -38.74
N ALA A 1061 22.05 7.86 -39.19
CA ALA A 1061 21.68 6.45 -38.98
C ALA A 1061 22.45 5.51 -39.93
N LEU A 1062 22.52 5.86 -41.22
CA LEU A 1062 23.23 5.09 -42.26
C LEU A 1062 24.77 5.07 -42.07
N ASP A 1063 25.31 6.05 -41.34
CA ASP A 1063 26.73 6.14 -40.97
C ASP A 1063 27.04 5.30 -39.70
N ARG A 1064 26.05 5.12 -38.81
CA ARG A 1064 26.18 4.31 -37.58
C ARG A 1064 25.99 2.81 -37.82
N ASP A 1065 25.05 2.43 -38.68
CA ASP A 1065 24.77 1.03 -39.00
C ASP A 1065 25.34 0.65 -40.38
N PRO A 1066 26.46 -0.10 -40.43
CA PRO A 1066 27.09 -0.49 -41.68
C PRO A 1066 26.42 -1.69 -42.38
N ASP A 1067 25.46 -2.36 -41.74
CA ASP A 1067 24.74 -3.52 -42.29
C ASP A 1067 23.44 -3.14 -43.00
N LEU A 1068 22.94 -1.90 -42.83
CA LEU A 1068 21.82 -1.36 -43.60
C LEU A 1068 22.10 -1.38 -45.11
N ARG A 1069 21.29 -2.16 -45.84
CA ARG A 1069 21.35 -2.34 -47.29
C ARG A 1069 20.50 -1.29 -48.02
N LEU A 1070 21.02 -0.74 -49.13
CA LEU A 1070 20.37 0.36 -49.84
C LEU A 1070 18.99 0.00 -50.43
N ASP A 1071 18.82 -1.24 -50.89
CA ASP A 1071 17.53 -1.74 -51.41
C ASP A 1071 16.45 -1.74 -50.32
N GLN A 1072 16.78 -2.16 -49.10
CA GLN A 1072 15.87 -2.14 -47.95
C GLN A 1072 15.57 -0.73 -47.47
N VAL A 1073 16.57 0.17 -47.49
CA VAL A 1073 16.41 1.59 -47.16
C VAL A 1073 15.47 2.26 -48.17
N ALA A 1074 15.66 2.00 -49.46
CA ALA A 1074 14.78 2.52 -50.52
C ALA A 1074 13.35 1.97 -50.38
N HIS A 1075 13.18 0.64 -50.30
CA HIS A 1075 11.87 -0.02 -50.12
C HIS A 1075 11.11 0.53 -48.90
N THR A 1076 11.77 0.63 -47.75
CA THR A 1076 11.15 1.17 -46.50
C THR A 1076 10.70 2.62 -46.66
N LEU A 1077 11.51 3.46 -47.32
CA LEU A 1077 11.19 4.88 -47.46
C LEU A 1077 10.14 5.16 -48.56
N GLN A 1078 10.05 4.28 -49.57
CA GLN A 1078 9.04 4.35 -50.63
C GLN A 1078 7.68 3.77 -50.20
N ALA A 1079 7.67 2.56 -49.63
CA ALA A 1079 6.44 1.83 -49.28
C ALA A 1079 6.02 1.97 -47.81
N GLY A 1080 6.83 2.64 -46.98
CA GLY A 1080 6.64 2.71 -45.52
C GLY A 1080 6.63 4.12 -44.92
N ARG A 1081 6.45 5.17 -45.74
CA ARG A 1081 6.37 6.58 -45.30
C ARG A 1081 5.22 7.31 -46.01
N GLU A 1082 4.64 8.30 -45.32
CA GLU A 1082 3.64 9.20 -45.92
C GLU A 1082 4.29 10.21 -46.86
N GLU A 1083 3.56 10.69 -47.87
CA GLU A 1083 4.09 11.62 -48.88
C GLU A 1083 3.76 13.10 -48.60
N LEU A 1084 4.44 13.69 -47.62
CA LEU A 1084 4.23 15.06 -47.16
C LEU A 1084 4.65 16.14 -48.20
N PRO A 1085 4.27 17.43 -48.00
CA PRO A 1085 4.41 18.47 -49.04
C PRO A 1085 5.84 18.85 -49.44
N HIS A 1086 6.77 18.97 -48.49
CA HIS A 1086 8.18 19.26 -48.79
C HIS A 1086 8.88 17.94 -49.13
N ARG A 1087 9.32 17.78 -50.37
CA ARG A 1087 9.84 16.51 -50.92
C ARG A 1087 11.28 16.65 -51.40
N LEU A 1088 12.09 15.65 -51.06
CA LEU A 1088 13.45 15.46 -51.57
C LEU A 1088 13.63 13.99 -51.94
N ALA A 1089 14.18 13.70 -53.12
CA ALA A 1089 14.51 12.34 -53.54
C ALA A 1089 15.97 12.24 -53.97
N VAL A 1090 16.67 11.21 -53.51
CA VAL A 1090 18.05 10.92 -53.90
C VAL A 1090 18.08 9.70 -54.80
N VAL A 1091 18.75 9.78 -55.95
CA VAL A 1091 19.08 8.60 -56.78
C VAL A 1091 20.46 8.09 -56.38
N ALA A 1092 20.53 6.90 -55.76
CA ALA A 1092 21.77 6.35 -55.21
C ALA A 1092 22.05 4.94 -55.73
N SER A 1093 23.34 4.65 -56.01
CA SER A 1093 23.82 3.30 -56.37
C SER A 1093 24.35 2.52 -55.16
N ASP A 1094 24.80 3.21 -54.11
CA ASP A 1094 25.37 2.63 -52.90
C ASP A 1094 25.11 3.53 -51.66
N ARG A 1095 25.35 3.00 -50.46
CA ARG A 1095 25.07 3.71 -49.20
C ARG A 1095 25.95 4.96 -49.00
N ALA A 1096 27.20 4.95 -49.46
CA ALA A 1096 28.10 6.09 -49.30
C ALA A 1096 27.67 7.27 -50.20
N GLY A 1097 27.25 6.99 -51.43
CA GLY A 1097 26.62 7.96 -52.32
C GLY A 1097 25.32 8.55 -51.74
N LEU A 1098 24.50 7.74 -51.08
CA LEU A 1098 23.31 8.22 -50.36
C LEU A 1098 23.70 9.14 -49.19
N ILE A 1099 24.59 8.72 -48.28
CA ILE A 1099 25.04 9.55 -47.14
C ILE A 1099 25.62 10.88 -47.62
N ALA A 1100 26.44 10.86 -48.68
CA ALA A 1100 27.02 12.05 -49.27
C ALA A 1100 25.94 13.01 -49.80
N ALA A 1101 24.95 12.50 -50.53
CA ALA A 1101 23.87 13.31 -51.11
C ALA A 1101 22.81 13.79 -50.09
N LEU A 1102 22.70 13.12 -48.93
CA LEU A 1102 21.91 13.59 -47.79
C LEU A 1102 22.65 14.73 -47.04
N ARG A 1103 23.98 14.64 -46.90
CA ARG A 1103 24.80 15.66 -46.22
C ARG A 1103 25.06 16.89 -47.11
N ASP A 1104 25.35 16.72 -48.40
CA ASP A 1104 25.42 17.79 -49.40
C ASP A 1104 24.39 17.58 -50.52
N THR A 1105 23.38 18.45 -50.56
CA THR A 1105 22.28 18.39 -51.53
C THR A 1105 22.55 19.17 -52.83
N ALA A 1106 23.79 19.58 -53.11
CA ALA A 1106 24.17 20.20 -54.39
C ALA A 1106 24.42 19.18 -55.53
N SER A 1107 24.40 17.88 -55.22
CA SER A 1107 24.59 16.80 -56.21
C SER A 1107 23.48 16.75 -57.27
N GLN A 1108 23.87 16.43 -58.51
CA GLN A 1108 22.94 16.15 -59.63
C GLN A 1108 22.06 14.90 -59.42
N THR A 1109 22.33 14.11 -58.37
CA THR A 1109 21.48 12.97 -57.96
C THR A 1109 20.34 13.36 -57.02
N VAL A 1110 20.23 14.63 -56.62
CA VAL A 1110 19.23 15.11 -55.65
C VAL A 1110 18.14 15.92 -56.34
N TYR A 1111 16.90 15.50 -56.15
CA TYR A 1111 15.68 16.12 -56.65
C TYR A 1111 14.92 16.73 -55.47
N ARG A 1112 14.23 17.85 -55.69
CA ARG A 1112 13.52 18.62 -54.64
C ARG A 1112 12.25 19.25 -55.20
N GLY A 1113 11.23 19.43 -54.36
CA GLY A 1113 10.03 20.19 -54.68
C GLY A 1113 9.11 20.41 -53.48
N VAL A 1114 8.12 21.29 -53.65
CA VAL A 1114 7.08 21.56 -52.64
C VAL A 1114 5.72 21.39 -53.31
N VAL A 1115 4.95 20.40 -52.85
CA VAL A 1115 3.69 19.99 -53.48
C VAL A 1115 2.51 20.71 -52.82
N THR A 1116 2.02 21.78 -53.47
CA THR A 1116 0.94 22.64 -52.94
C THR A 1116 -0.37 22.51 -53.73
N GLY A 1117 -0.86 21.28 -53.93
CA GLY A 1117 -2.13 21.07 -54.64
C GLY A 1117 -2.36 19.64 -55.13
N ARG A 1118 -3.27 19.50 -56.08
CA ARG A 1118 -3.56 18.25 -56.80
C ARG A 1118 -2.37 17.89 -57.69
N ALA A 1119 -2.12 16.60 -57.88
CA ALA A 1119 -1.02 16.08 -58.69
C ALA A 1119 -0.93 16.73 -60.07
N ALA A 1120 0.29 16.92 -60.58
CA ALA A 1120 0.53 17.38 -61.94
C ALA A 1120 0.15 16.30 -62.95
N ASP A 1121 -0.50 16.69 -64.06
CA ASP A 1121 -0.76 15.81 -65.19
C ASP A 1121 0.48 15.72 -66.08
N GLY A 1122 1.17 14.57 -66.08
CA GLY A 1122 2.36 14.33 -66.88
C GLY A 1122 2.73 12.85 -66.98
N PRO A 1123 3.46 12.43 -68.03
CA PRO A 1123 3.94 11.05 -68.15
C PRO A 1123 5.10 10.80 -67.18
N THR A 1124 4.95 9.84 -66.27
CA THR A 1124 6.05 9.30 -65.47
C THR A 1124 7.01 8.52 -66.38
N GLY A 1125 8.28 8.92 -66.39
CA GLY A 1125 9.35 8.14 -67.04
C GLY A 1125 9.70 6.90 -66.23
N ALA A 1126 10.27 5.89 -66.89
CA ALA A 1126 10.58 4.60 -66.26
C ALA A 1126 11.95 4.55 -65.57
N GLY A 1127 12.79 5.59 -65.70
CA GLY A 1127 14.10 5.64 -65.04
C GLY A 1127 14.02 6.16 -63.60
N PRO A 1128 14.92 5.72 -62.68
CA PRO A 1128 14.97 6.25 -61.31
C PRO A 1128 15.06 7.78 -61.23
N ALA A 1129 15.77 8.42 -62.16
CA ALA A 1129 15.83 9.88 -62.28
C ALA A 1129 14.47 10.52 -62.61
N ASP A 1130 13.72 9.92 -63.53
CA ASP A 1130 12.40 10.40 -63.94
C ASP A 1130 11.39 10.25 -62.80
N LEU A 1131 11.42 9.11 -62.11
CA LEU A 1131 10.57 8.81 -60.95
C LEU A 1131 10.86 9.77 -59.79
N ALA A 1132 12.13 10.05 -59.49
CA ALA A 1132 12.54 11.01 -58.46
C ALA A 1132 12.04 12.44 -58.77
N ALA A 1133 12.17 12.87 -60.03
CA ALA A 1133 11.70 14.19 -60.48
C ALA A 1133 10.16 14.30 -60.48
N ALA A 1134 9.46 13.26 -60.97
CA ALA A 1134 8.00 13.20 -61.00
C ALA A 1134 7.40 13.21 -59.59
N TRP A 1135 7.98 12.44 -58.67
CA TRP A 1135 7.55 12.38 -57.27
C TRP A 1135 7.75 13.70 -56.52
N CYS A 1136 8.90 14.37 -56.72
CA CYS A 1136 9.17 15.69 -56.14
C CYS A 1136 8.24 16.78 -56.70
N THR A 1137 7.67 16.59 -57.89
CA THR A 1137 6.68 17.49 -58.50
C THR A 1137 5.23 17.08 -58.21
N GLY A 1138 5.01 16.07 -57.35
CA GLY A 1138 3.69 15.67 -56.86
C GLY A 1138 2.92 14.73 -57.79
N HIS A 1139 3.58 14.08 -58.76
CA HIS A 1139 2.99 12.92 -59.42
C HIS A 1139 2.96 11.72 -58.46
N ALA A 1140 1.90 10.94 -58.48
CA ALA A 1140 1.86 9.66 -57.77
C ALA A 1140 2.79 8.65 -58.44
N VAL A 1141 3.55 7.91 -57.64
CA VAL A 1141 4.41 6.81 -58.10
C VAL A 1141 3.93 5.51 -57.46
N ASP A 1142 3.71 4.49 -58.28
CA ASP A 1142 3.47 3.13 -57.80
C ASP A 1142 4.81 2.52 -57.35
N TRP A 1143 5.14 2.76 -56.09
CA TRP A 1143 6.34 2.24 -55.45
C TRP A 1143 6.31 0.73 -55.29
N ASP A 1144 5.13 0.17 -54.99
CA ASP A 1144 4.96 -1.25 -54.70
C ASP A 1144 5.19 -2.10 -55.98
N ALA A 1145 4.86 -1.56 -57.17
CA ALA A 1145 5.22 -2.13 -58.46
C ALA A 1145 6.74 -2.22 -58.76
N LEU A 1146 7.60 -1.50 -58.02
CA LEU A 1146 9.06 -1.63 -58.12
C LEU A 1146 9.62 -2.84 -57.34
N TRP A 1147 8.83 -3.43 -56.44
CA TRP A 1147 9.27 -4.49 -55.52
C TRP A 1147 8.43 -5.79 -55.68
N PRO A 1148 8.50 -6.47 -56.84
CA PRO A 1148 7.74 -7.70 -57.10
C PRO A 1148 8.15 -8.90 -56.22
N VAL A 1149 9.18 -8.74 -55.38
CA VAL A 1149 9.57 -9.67 -54.30
C VAL A 1149 9.92 -8.80 -53.07
N PRO A 1150 9.40 -9.09 -51.86
CA PRO A 1150 9.75 -8.33 -50.67
C PRO A 1150 11.26 -8.41 -50.35
N THR A 1151 11.94 -7.26 -50.33
CA THR A 1151 13.36 -7.16 -49.93
C THR A 1151 13.55 -7.04 -48.42
N GLY A 1152 12.45 -6.96 -47.66
CA GLY A 1152 12.40 -6.66 -46.23
C GLY A 1152 12.32 -5.16 -45.95
N ARG A 1153 11.59 -4.78 -44.90
CA ARG A 1153 11.55 -3.43 -44.33
C ARG A 1153 12.59 -3.31 -43.21
N VAL A 1154 13.06 -2.11 -42.89
CA VAL A 1154 14.06 -1.84 -41.83
C VAL A 1154 13.65 -0.67 -40.94
N SER A 1155 14.10 -0.68 -39.68
CA SER A 1155 13.96 0.48 -38.77
C SER A 1155 14.77 1.65 -39.33
N LEU A 1156 14.14 2.82 -39.49
CA LEU A 1156 14.77 4.05 -39.97
C LEU A 1156 14.18 5.27 -39.25
N PRO A 1157 14.92 6.38 -39.13
CA PRO A 1157 14.39 7.65 -38.67
C PRO A 1157 13.09 8.06 -39.37
N VAL A 1158 12.35 8.93 -38.69
CA VAL A 1158 11.02 9.41 -39.11
C VAL A 1158 11.02 10.94 -39.20
N PRO A 1159 10.22 11.55 -40.10
CA PRO A 1159 10.08 13.00 -40.16
C PRO A 1159 9.58 13.56 -38.82
N GLY A 1160 10.08 14.73 -38.43
CA GLY A 1160 9.72 15.38 -37.18
C GLY A 1160 8.33 16.02 -37.19
N PHE A 1161 7.75 16.21 -36.01
CA PHE A 1161 6.50 16.93 -35.77
C PHE A 1161 6.72 18.43 -35.55
N THR A 1162 5.83 19.28 -36.04
CA THR A 1162 5.88 20.73 -35.81
C THR A 1162 5.53 21.06 -34.35
N ARG A 1163 6.55 21.37 -33.55
CA ARG A 1163 6.43 21.64 -32.11
C ARG A 1163 5.66 22.95 -31.83
N THR A 1164 4.36 22.83 -31.57
CA THR A 1164 3.46 23.94 -31.22
C THR A 1164 2.88 23.74 -29.82
N ALA A 1165 3.01 24.72 -28.93
CA ALA A 1165 2.49 24.61 -27.56
C ALA A 1165 0.96 24.76 -27.51
N HIS A 1166 0.29 23.77 -26.89
CA HIS A 1166 -1.15 23.76 -26.66
C HIS A 1166 -1.46 23.51 -25.17
N TRP A 1167 -2.30 24.37 -24.60
CA TRP A 1167 -2.78 24.30 -23.21
C TRP A 1167 -4.21 24.86 -23.12
N PHE A 1168 -4.93 24.58 -22.04
CA PHE A 1168 -6.25 25.16 -21.83
C PHE A 1168 -6.15 26.67 -21.48
N PRO A 1169 -7.10 27.52 -21.91
CA PRO A 1169 -7.08 28.95 -21.59
C PRO A 1169 -7.21 29.18 -20.08
N ARG A 1170 -6.38 30.06 -19.51
CA ARG A 1170 -6.53 30.48 -18.11
C ARG A 1170 -7.52 31.63 -18.02
N ALA A 1171 -8.26 31.71 -16.91
CA ALA A 1171 -9.28 32.74 -16.70
C ALA A 1171 -8.77 34.20 -16.64
N ALA A 1172 -7.47 34.43 -16.81
CA ALA A 1172 -6.85 35.74 -16.95
C ALA A 1172 -6.51 36.13 -18.40
N ASP A 1173 -6.55 35.18 -19.34
CA ASP A 1173 -6.13 35.37 -20.74
C ASP A 1173 -7.25 36.02 -21.59
N ASP A 1174 -8.52 35.87 -21.18
CA ASP A 1174 -9.72 36.48 -21.82
C ASP A 1174 -9.93 37.96 -21.40
N ALA A 1175 -8.86 38.72 -21.18
CA ALA A 1175 -8.88 40.17 -21.13
C ALA A 1175 -8.62 40.71 -22.55
N PRO A 1176 -9.66 41.02 -23.37
CA PRO A 1176 -9.44 41.47 -24.74
C PRO A 1176 -8.62 42.76 -24.75
N ALA A 1177 -7.50 42.75 -25.46
CA ALA A 1177 -6.59 43.89 -25.54
C ALA A 1177 -7.31 45.13 -26.11
N GLY A 1178 -7.75 46.00 -25.20
CA GLY A 1178 -8.55 47.17 -25.52
C GLY A 1178 -7.84 48.05 -26.55
N THR A 1179 -8.54 48.40 -27.63
CA THR A 1179 -8.00 49.16 -28.75
C THR A 1179 -7.59 50.56 -28.31
N ALA A 1180 -6.29 50.72 -27.99
CA ALA A 1180 -5.66 52.00 -27.66
C ALA A 1180 -5.51 52.89 -28.91
N ALA A 1181 -6.63 53.27 -29.51
CA ALA A 1181 -6.69 54.31 -30.52
C ALA A 1181 -6.30 55.65 -29.88
N GLY A 1182 -5.10 56.14 -30.22
CA GLY A 1182 -4.53 57.32 -29.59
C GLY A 1182 -5.33 58.60 -29.85
N SER A 1183 -5.70 59.31 -28.78
CA SER A 1183 -6.19 60.69 -28.84
C SER A 1183 -5.11 61.65 -28.34
N VAL A 1184 -4.61 62.50 -29.24
CA VAL A 1184 -3.65 63.56 -28.89
C VAL A 1184 -4.41 64.76 -28.33
N ALA A 1185 -4.14 65.14 -27.08
CA ALA A 1185 -4.61 66.39 -26.49
C ALA A 1185 -3.61 66.95 -25.47
N ALA A 1186 -3.35 68.26 -25.56
CA ALA A 1186 -2.31 69.02 -24.87
C ALA A 1186 -2.31 68.92 -23.32
N GLY A 1187 -1.11 69.09 -22.75
CA GLY A 1187 -0.80 69.18 -21.32
C GLY A 1187 0.67 69.50 -21.10
#